data_AF-A0A4P5YV56-F1
#
_entry.id   AF-A0A4P5YV56-F1
#
_cell.length_a   1.000
_cell.length_b   1.000
_cell.length_c   1.000
_cell.angle_alpha   90.00
_cell.angle_beta   90.00
_cell.angle_gamma   90.00
#
_symmetry.space_group_name_H-M   'P 1'
#
loop_
_entity.id
_entity.type
_entity.pdbx_description
1 polymer ?
#
loop_
_entity_poly.entity_id
_entity_poly.type
_entity_poly.pdbx_seq_one_letter_code
_entity_poly.pdbx_strand_id
1 'polypeptide(L)'
;MKTAAILLAACFTLATLFAAPAPAPAPAVEPADQVFKASVDGTEQRYVELLPPGFAATTTHDLLLAFHGHGSDRWQFIRDARGECKGARDVAARFGMIFVSPDYRAKTSWMGPKAEADTVQLIGELRQRHKIGRVFLVGGSMGGTAVLTFAALHPELVAGVCSLNGTANHVEYDKFQDAIAASFGGAKAQVPDEYKKRSAELWPEKFTMPVSFTTGGRDTLVPPQSVLRLAEKLKLAGRKTLLLHRETGGHATTYEDTVAALEFVLRAAGAVAAAPGPAGLSAEERRLVQVQLEALNRKTALLREAQRESSPQSAAKYLTTAELRAAGETWPARFADLIADADVFAKGVTWALRYDTAFTTNDVALIKKALTRGLQRADLLLDGNRPWSLRKSKVLRAYVSAVDGSTQPYGVIVPASYDGTKPVRLDVVLHGSSKPVGMSELRFGARFDEGDDAAKTAPDVDFIELHPLGRVENCYRWAGETDVFEAIESVCRNYKIDRDRIVLRGMSMGASGTWHLGLKHPSRFVALGPYCGYVDTHRFSETPISNFIKVGPLPVHQERGLHMLDSIDYAANAAVVPAIAAIGDKDVFFQSHVHMQEVMAKEGLKMVNLISPGTGHTIDPVTHREQLRRIGEHVAKGLDHAKRELRFVTWTLKYNRCHWLELLALGEHYERAEFVADGSLDGSIVVWQADNIRQFAIHPPMLQDPGAKFCIDGGYIPLPERKAGDPPRVLVFALEGGKWKVAGPRESVVLTGKRPGLQGPIDDAFTAPFLCVRGTGTPWNPAVGAWADASLRRFTYEFARYMRGDVPVKNDTEVTESDVRTNNLILFGDPGSNPWIAKALPNLPVTWTRDEVRLGTERHSATNHAPAFICASPLPGATNRYLVINSGHTFHEKEFAALNYLLFPRLGDWAVMRVGAGAEAWQPGAANFPEEPVRAGYFDDAWQLRAGSRP
;
A
#
# COMPACT_ATOMS: atom_id res chain seq x y z
N MET A 1 -61.75 48.86 24.70
CA MET A 1 -62.80 48.61 23.69
C MET A 1 -62.60 47.15 23.22
N LYS A 2 -63.59 46.26 23.42
CA LYS A 2 -64.65 45.89 22.47
C LYS A 2 -64.07 45.23 21.18
N THR A 3 -63.96 43.89 21.09
CA THR A 3 -64.98 42.86 20.63
C THR A 3 -65.08 42.75 19.10
N ALA A 4 -65.24 41.58 18.43
CA ALA A 4 -65.27 40.13 18.77
C ALA A 4 -64.74 39.33 17.52
N ALA A 5 -64.76 38.00 17.30
CA ALA A 5 -65.37 36.77 17.88
C ALA A 5 -64.38 35.56 17.61
N ILE A 6 -64.49 34.27 17.99
CA ILE A 6 -65.56 33.27 18.33
C ILE A 6 -66.35 32.81 17.07
N LEU A 7 -66.57 31.53 16.69
CA LEU A 7 -66.44 30.17 17.29
C LEU A 7 -65.35 29.31 16.58
N LEU A 8 -64.80 28.16 17.06
CA LEU A 8 -65.14 27.13 18.06
C LEU A 8 -65.88 25.87 17.50
N ALA A 9 -65.14 24.76 17.33
CA ALA A 9 -65.63 23.37 17.28
C ALA A 9 -64.47 22.38 17.59
N ALA A 10 -64.75 21.20 18.15
CA ALA A 10 -63.74 20.21 18.52
C ALA A 10 -64.11 18.79 18.02
N CYS A 11 -63.10 17.97 17.72
CA CYS A 11 -63.25 16.52 17.54
C CYS A 11 -62.07 15.78 18.21
N PHE A 12 -62.40 14.83 19.08
CA PHE A 12 -61.47 13.84 19.62
C PHE A 12 -61.50 12.60 18.73
N THR A 13 -60.35 12.13 18.25
CA THR A 13 -60.20 10.77 17.70
C THR A 13 -58.90 10.16 18.17
N LEU A 14 -58.98 8.95 18.73
CA LEU A 14 -57.80 8.09 18.90
C LEU A 14 -57.36 7.62 17.51
N ALA A 15 -56.07 7.78 17.19
CA ALA A 15 -55.41 7.05 16.12
C ALA A 15 -54.45 6.03 16.76
N THR A 16 -54.61 4.76 16.42
CA THR A 16 -53.82 3.65 16.97
C THR A 16 -52.39 3.64 16.42
N LEU A 17 -51.50 2.92 17.11
CA LEU A 17 -50.14 2.68 16.62
C LEU A 17 -50.19 1.98 15.25
N PHE A 18 -49.58 2.60 14.26
CA PHE A 18 -48.84 1.87 13.24
C PHE A 18 -47.36 2.26 13.38
N ALA A 19 -46.52 1.28 13.66
CA ALA A 19 -45.08 1.46 13.46
C ALA A 19 -44.86 1.74 11.97
N ALA A 20 -44.05 2.76 11.65
CA ALA A 20 -43.53 2.88 10.29
C ALA A 20 -42.81 1.55 9.96
N PRO A 21 -43.07 0.94 8.79
CA PRO A 21 -42.33 -0.25 8.40
C PRO A 21 -40.84 0.08 8.39
N ALA A 22 -40.01 -0.84 8.90
CA ALA A 22 -38.57 -0.67 8.87
C ALA A 22 -38.14 -0.35 7.42
N PRO A 23 -37.18 0.57 7.21
CA PRO A 23 -36.70 0.86 5.87
C PRO A 23 -36.29 -0.45 5.21
N ALA A 24 -36.91 -0.76 4.07
CA ALA A 24 -36.69 -2.02 3.37
C ALA A 24 -35.18 -2.22 3.16
N PRO A 25 -34.65 -3.45 3.29
CA PRO A 25 -33.22 -3.69 3.15
C PRO A 25 -32.74 -3.08 1.83
N ALA A 26 -31.70 -2.24 1.90
CA ALA A 26 -31.11 -1.63 0.72
C ALA A 26 -30.85 -2.73 -0.33
N PRO A 27 -31.18 -2.50 -1.61
CA PRO A 27 -31.36 -3.57 -2.59
C PRO A 27 -30.12 -4.44 -2.86
N ALA A 28 -30.22 -5.34 -3.83
CA ALA A 28 -29.02 -5.89 -4.43
C ALA A 28 -28.27 -4.78 -5.21
N VAL A 29 -27.16 -5.13 -5.87
CA VAL A 29 -26.77 -4.36 -7.06
C VAL A 29 -27.88 -4.62 -8.09
N GLU A 30 -28.82 -3.68 -8.23
CA GLU A 30 -30.02 -3.88 -9.04
C GLU A 30 -29.64 -4.16 -10.50
N PRO A 31 -30.26 -5.16 -11.17
CA PRO A 31 -29.93 -5.47 -12.55
C PRO A 31 -30.35 -4.31 -13.47
N ALA A 32 -29.38 -3.69 -14.12
CA ALA A 32 -29.64 -2.56 -15.01
C ALA A 32 -30.16 -3.06 -16.37
N ASP A 33 -31.44 -2.79 -16.68
CA ASP A 33 -32.03 -3.06 -17.99
C ASP A 33 -31.57 -2.00 -18.99
N GLN A 34 -30.56 -2.34 -19.79
CA GLN A 34 -29.89 -1.47 -20.74
C GLN A 34 -30.46 -1.64 -22.16
N VAL A 35 -30.37 -0.58 -22.94
CA VAL A 35 -30.87 -0.52 -24.32
C VAL A 35 -29.78 -0.04 -25.27
N PHE A 36 -29.70 -0.65 -26.45
CA PHE A 36 -28.83 -0.23 -27.53
C PHE A 36 -29.56 -0.34 -28.88
N LYS A 37 -29.04 0.35 -29.90
CA LYS A 37 -29.61 0.33 -31.25
C LYS A 37 -28.72 -0.52 -32.14
N ALA A 38 -29.25 -1.63 -32.65
CA ALA A 38 -28.51 -2.54 -33.50
C ALA A 38 -28.05 -1.84 -34.79
N SER A 39 -26.75 -1.84 -35.05
CA SER A 39 -26.13 -1.22 -36.23
C SER A 39 -26.55 -1.89 -37.54
N VAL A 40 -26.84 -3.20 -37.50
CA VAL A 40 -27.17 -4.02 -38.68
C VAL A 40 -28.56 -3.74 -39.28
N ASP A 41 -29.51 -3.25 -38.49
CA ASP A 41 -30.88 -2.96 -38.97
C ASP A 41 -31.64 -1.84 -38.24
N GLY A 42 -30.97 -1.09 -37.36
CA GLY A 42 -31.54 0.05 -36.65
C GLY A 42 -32.60 -0.30 -35.60
N THR A 43 -32.82 -1.57 -35.28
CA THR A 43 -33.81 -2.00 -34.27
C THR A 43 -33.32 -1.75 -32.85
N GLU A 44 -34.25 -1.58 -31.90
CA GLU A 44 -33.93 -1.57 -30.48
C GLU A 44 -33.61 -3.01 -30.02
N GLN A 45 -32.50 -3.17 -29.30
CA GLN A 45 -32.10 -4.40 -28.63
C GLN A 45 -31.77 -4.09 -27.17
N ARG A 46 -31.90 -5.08 -26.28
CA ARG A 46 -31.68 -4.89 -24.84
C ARG A 46 -30.83 -5.99 -24.23
N TYR A 47 -30.25 -5.66 -23.08
CA TYR A 47 -29.50 -6.58 -22.23
C TYR A 47 -29.61 -6.14 -20.79
N VAL A 48 -29.47 -7.07 -19.85
CA VAL A 48 -29.42 -6.77 -18.42
C VAL A 48 -28.00 -6.92 -17.92
N GLU A 49 -27.52 -5.90 -17.22
CA GLU A 49 -26.17 -5.84 -16.65
C GLU A 49 -26.21 -5.98 -15.12
N LEU A 50 -25.38 -6.88 -14.60
CA LEU A 50 -25.11 -7.08 -13.18
C LEU A 50 -23.61 -6.87 -12.94
N LEU A 51 -23.29 -5.86 -12.14
CA LEU A 51 -21.91 -5.55 -11.74
C LEU A 51 -21.51 -6.39 -10.51
N PRO A 52 -20.25 -6.83 -10.39
CA PRO A 52 -19.80 -7.64 -9.26
C PRO A 52 -19.79 -6.83 -7.95
N PRO A 53 -19.94 -7.48 -6.78
CA PRO A 53 -19.75 -6.82 -5.48
C PRO A 53 -18.36 -6.17 -5.41
N GLY A 54 -18.29 -4.89 -5.01
CA GLY A 54 -17.04 -4.13 -4.97
C GLY A 54 -16.48 -3.72 -6.35
N PHE A 55 -17.30 -3.72 -7.41
CA PHE A 55 -16.93 -3.20 -8.73
C PHE A 55 -16.33 -1.78 -8.67
N ALA A 56 -15.24 -1.55 -9.40
CA ALA A 56 -14.67 -0.22 -9.60
C ALA A 56 -14.38 0.03 -11.10
N ALA A 57 -14.88 1.13 -11.64
CA ALA A 57 -14.75 1.46 -13.06
C ALA A 57 -13.28 1.66 -13.53
N THR A 58 -12.35 1.84 -12.60
CA THR A 58 -10.91 2.00 -12.87
C THR A 58 -10.14 0.68 -12.96
N THR A 59 -10.68 -0.42 -12.43
CA THR A 59 -10.07 -1.75 -12.45
C THR A 59 -10.53 -2.59 -13.63
N THR A 60 -9.67 -3.46 -14.15
CA THR A 60 -10.02 -4.40 -15.22
C THR A 60 -10.83 -5.57 -14.65
N HIS A 61 -12.02 -5.80 -15.20
CA HIS A 61 -12.87 -6.95 -14.88
C HIS A 61 -12.98 -7.89 -16.09
N ASP A 62 -13.24 -9.18 -15.85
CA ASP A 62 -13.65 -10.08 -16.94
C ASP A 62 -15.18 -10.02 -17.12
N LEU A 63 -15.65 -10.31 -18.35
CA LEU A 63 -17.06 -10.33 -18.72
C LEU A 63 -17.56 -11.77 -18.87
N LEU A 64 -18.74 -12.09 -18.33
CA LEU A 64 -19.49 -13.31 -18.64
C LEU A 64 -20.80 -12.95 -19.34
N LEU A 65 -20.92 -13.32 -20.62
CA LEU A 65 -22.16 -13.21 -21.39
C LEU A 65 -23.02 -14.46 -21.23
N ALA A 66 -24.27 -14.28 -20.81
CA ALA A 66 -25.19 -15.35 -20.45
C ALA A 66 -26.41 -15.40 -21.39
N PHE A 67 -26.40 -16.31 -22.36
CA PHE A 67 -27.39 -16.43 -23.44
C PHE A 67 -28.55 -17.35 -23.04
N HIS A 68 -29.78 -16.86 -23.21
CA HIS A 68 -30.99 -17.53 -22.72
C HIS A 68 -31.47 -18.70 -23.61
N GLY A 69 -32.27 -19.59 -23.02
CA GLY A 69 -32.95 -20.68 -23.73
C GLY A 69 -34.06 -20.22 -24.67
N HIS A 70 -34.56 -21.14 -25.50
CA HIS A 70 -35.59 -20.83 -26.50
C HIS A 70 -36.89 -20.33 -25.86
N GLY A 71 -37.56 -19.37 -26.51
CA GLY A 71 -38.81 -18.78 -26.02
C GLY A 71 -38.68 -17.79 -24.85
N SER A 72 -37.46 -17.59 -24.32
CA SER A 72 -37.17 -16.68 -23.20
C SER A 72 -36.54 -15.36 -23.67
N ASP A 73 -35.99 -14.59 -22.72
CA ASP A 73 -35.40 -13.26 -22.91
C ASP A 73 -34.21 -13.01 -21.95
N ARG A 74 -33.61 -11.83 -22.02
CA ARG A 74 -32.50 -11.34 -21.18
C ARG A 74 -32.69 -11.47 -19.67
N TRP A 75 -33.91 -11.64 -19.16
CA TRP A 75 -34.16 -11.80 -17.73
C TRP A 75 -33.96 -13.23 -17.23
N GLN A 76 -33.85 -14.23 -18.11
CA GLN A 76 -33.73 -15.63 -17.72
C GLN A 76 -32.51 -15.87 -16.82
N PHE A 77 -31.30 -15.56 -17.31
CA PHE A 77 -30.08 -15.75 -16.54
C PHE A 77 -29.93 -14.78 -15.36
N ILE A 78 -30.77 -13.75 -15.27
CA ILE A 78 -30.82 -12.78 -14.16
C ILE A 78 -31.70 -13.27 -13.01
N ARG A 79 -32.92 -13.75 -13.32
CA ARG A 79 -33.98 -14.01 -12.32
C ARG A 79 -34.22 -15.48 -12.03
N ASP A 80 -33.97 -16.37 -12.99
CA ASP A 80 -34.36 -17.78 -12.88
C ASP A 80 -33.49 -18.53 -11.85
N ALA A 81 -34.13 -19.43 -11.10
CA ALA A 81 -33.53 -20.25 -10.05
C ALA A 81 -33.02 -21.62 -10.56
N ARG A 82 -33.28 -21.99 -11.82
CA ARG A 82 -32.72 -23.21 -12.45
C ARG A 82 -31.19 -23.23 -12.34
N GLY A 83 -30.62 -24.44 -12.25
CA GLY A 83 -29.20 -24.69 -11.95
C GLY A 83 -28.24 -23.94 -12.87
N GLU A 84 -28.52 -23.97 -14.18
CA GLU A 84 -27.79 -23.20 -15.21
C GLU A 84 -27.76 -21.69 -14.95
N CYS A 85 -28.90 -21.08 -14.60
CA CYS A 85 -29.00 -19.63 -14.40
C CYS A 85 -28.38 -19.21 -13.06
N LYS A 86 -28.66 -19.94 -11.97
CA LYS A 86 -28.09 -19.66 -10.65
C LYS A 86 -26.58 -19.91 -10.62
N GLY A 87 -26.11 -21.02 -11.20
CA GLY A 87 -24.69 -21.37 -11.26
C GLY A 87 -23.87 -20.32 -12.02
N ALA A 88 -24.41 -19.80 -13.13
CA ALA A 88 -23.77 -18.74 -13.90
C ALA A 88 -23.59 -17.44 -13.10
N ARG A 89 -24.64 -16.97 -12.39
CA ARG A 89 -24.56 -15.78 -11.53
C ARG A 89 -23.58 -15.98 -10.35
N ASP A 90 -23.69 -17.11 -9.66
CA ASP A 90 -22.87 -17.40 -8.48
C ASP A 90 -21.38 -17.53 -8.80
N VAL A 91 -21.03 -18.07 -9.98
CA VAL A 91 -19.64 -18.12 -10.45
C VAL A 91 -19.15 -16.76 -10.93
N ALA A 92 -19.96 -15.98 -11.66
CA ALA A 92 -19.59 -14.62 -12.06
C ALA A 92 -19.25 -13.73 -10.84
N ALA A 93 -20.10 -13.76 -9.81
CA ALA A 93 -19.84 -13.05 -8.55
C ALA A 93 -18.58 -13.57 -7.85
N ARG A 94 -18.36 -14.89 -7.82
CA ARG A 94 -17.17 -15.54 -7.23
C ARG A 94 -15.86 -15.20 -7.95
N PHE A 95 -15.90 -14.89 -9.23
CA PHE A 95 -14.72 -14.49 -10.02
C PHE A 95 -14.65 -12.97 -10.28
N GLY A 96 -15.48 -12.17 -9.60
CA GLY A 96 -15.45 -10.70 -9.71
C GLY A 96 -15.78 -10.17 -11.11
N MET A 97 -16.62 -10.90 -11.85
CA MET A 97 -16.92 -10.65 -13.26
C MET A 97 -18.10 -9.70 -13.44
N ILE A 98 -18.08 -8.90 -14.50
CA ILE A 98 -19.28 -8.26 -15.04
C ILE A 98 -20.15 -9.36 -15.66
N PHE A 99 -21.43 -9.43 -15.28
CA PHE A 99 -22.36 -10.43 -15.78
C PHE A 99 -23.44 -9.75 -16.63
N VAL A 100 -23.58 -10.16 -17.89
CA VAL A 100 -24.55 -9.58 -18.82
C VAL A 100 -25.36 -10.67 -19.51
N SER A 101 -26.68 -10.53 -19.53
CA SER A 101 -27.57 -11.39 -20.32
C SER A 101 -28.26 -10.55 -21.40
N PRO A 102 -28.03 -10.81 -22.70
CA PRO A 102 -28.67 -10.08 -23.79
C PRO A 102 -29.97 -10.74 -24.26
N ASP A 103 -30.83 -9.97 -24.94
CA ASP A 103 -31.93 -10.52 -25.75
C ASP A 103 -31.41 -11.13 -27.05
N TYR A 104 -30.39 -10.52 -27.67
CA TYR A 104 -29.73 -10.98 -28.91
C TYR A 104 -30.70 -11.48 -30.01
N ARG A 105 -31.85 -10.79 -30.20
CA ARG A 105 -33.06 -11.13 -31.01
C ARG A 105 -34.18 -11.97 -30.34
N ALA A 106 -34.17 -12.08 -29.01
CA ALA A 106 -35.05 -12.88 -28.15
C ALA A 106 -35.53 -14.23 -28.74
N LYS A 107 -36.75 -14.27 -29.28
CA LYS A 107 -37.41 -15.56 -29.64
C LYS A 107 -36.81 -16.23 -30.89
N THR A 108 -36.00 -15.52 -31.67
CA THR A 108 -35.25 -16.07 -32.82
C THR A 108 -33.73 -16.11 -32.61
N SER A 109 -33.24 -16.04 -31.36
CA SER A 109 -31.81 -15.96 -31.04
C SER A 109 -31.03 -17.28 -31.14
N TRP A 110 -31.20 -18.06 -32.21
CA TRP A 110 -30.37 -19.23 -32.54
C TRP A 110 -28.96 -18.85 -33.08
N MET A 111 -28.47 -17.65 -32.76
CA MET A 111 -27.20 -17.10 -33.26
C MET A 111 -27.10 -17.04 -34.79
N GLY A 112 -28.19 -16.63 -35.46
CA GLY A 112 -28.17 -16.22 -36.88
C GLY A 112 -27.49 -14.85 -37.12
N PRO A 113 -27.36 -14.40 -38.39
CA PRO A 113 -26.53 -13.25 -38.77
C PRO A 113 -26.78 -11.94 -37.99
N LYS A 114 -28.04 -11.66 -37.62
CA LYS A 114 -28.38 -10.46 -36.84
C LYS A 114 -28.00 -10.58 -35.36
N ALA A 115 -28.23 -11.75 -34.76
CA ALA A 115 -27.86 -12.04 -33.37
C ALA A 115 -26.33 -12.05 -33.19
N GLU A 116 -25.61 -12.53 -34.21
CA GLU A 116 -24.15 -12.48 -34.32
C GLU A 116 -23.65 -11.02 -34.32
N ALA A 117 -24.16 -10.19 -35.24
CA ALA A 117 -23.77 -8.78 -35.35
C ALA A 117 -24.05 -7.98 -34.07
N ASP A 118 -25.24 -8.17 -33.47
CA ASP A 118 -25.60 -7.55 -32.19
C ASP A 118 -24.66 -7.95 -31.06
N THR A 119 -24.22 -9.22 -31.01
CA THR A 119 -23.33 -9.73 -29.97
C THR A 119 -21.92 -9.15 -30.10
N VAL A 120 -21.39 -9.02 -31.33
CA VAL A 120 -20.13 -8.31 -31.59
C VAL A 120 -20.23 -6.84 -31.19
N GLN A 121 -21.31 -6.15 -31.56
CA GLN A 121 -21.56 -4.76 -31.17
C GLN A 121 -21.61 -4.60 -29.65
N LEU A 122 -22.36 -5.46 -28.95
CA LEU A 122 -22.51 -5.41 -27.50
C LEU A 122 -21.17 -5.60 -26.76
N ILE A 123 -20.31 -6.50 -27.23
CA ILE A 123 -18.94 -6.65 -26.70
C ILE A 123 -18.12 -5.36 -26.89
N GLY A 124 -18.29 -4.69 -28.03
CA GLY A 124 -17.68 -3.37 -28.31
C GLY A 124 -18.16 -2.27 -27.37
N GLU A 125 -19.49 -2.12 -27.21
CA GLU A 125 -20.10 -1.13 -26.30
C GLU A 125 -19.73 -1.39 -24.84
N LEU A 126 -19.73 -2.65 -24.40
CA LEU A 126 -19.29 -3.04 -23.05
C LEU A 126 -17.82 -2.67 -22.79
N ARG A 127 -16.94 -2.84 -23.78
CA ARG A 127 -15.52 -2.42 -23.73
C ARG A 127 -15.31 -0.91 -23.75
N GLN A 128 -16.29 -0.13 -24.19
CA GLN A 128 -16.27 1.34 -24.10
C GLN A 128 -16.76 1.83 -22.73
N ARG A 129 -17.75 1.16 -22.14
CA ARG A 129 -18.30 1.52 -20.81
C ARG A 129 -17.44 1.04 -19.64
N HIS A 130 -16.75 -0.09 -19.78
CA HIS A 130 -15.98 -0.73 -18.71
C HIS A 130 -14.61 -1.22 -19.21
N LYS A 131 -13.60 -1.23 -18.31
CA LYS A 131 -12.31 -1.89 -18.59
C LYS A 131 -12.49 -3.41 -18.57
N ILE A 132 -12.74 -4.00 -19.73
CA ILE A 132 -12.94 -5.45 -19.86
C ILE A 132 -11.67 -6.14 -20.34
N GLY A 133 -11.21 -7.13 -19.58
CA GLY A 133 -10.12 -8.02 -19.95
C GLY A 133 -10.61 -9.12 -20.88
N ARG A 134 -10.91 -10.29 -20.31
CA ARG A 134 -11.41 -11.45 -21.05
C ARG A 134 -12.93 -11.43 -21.18
N VAL A 135 -13.44 -12.05 -22.23
CA VAL A 135 -14.88 -12.30 -22.44
C VAL A 135 -15.10 -13.81 -22.44
N PHE A 136 -16.02 -14.26 -21.60
CA PHE A 136 -16.44 -15.65 -21.47
C PHE A 136 -17.92 -15.77 -21.85
N LEU A 137 -18.32 -16.92 -22.39
CA LEU A 137 -19.70 -17.17 -22.82
C LEU A 137 -20.30 -18.36 -22.06
N VAL A 138 -21.56 -18.24 -21.66
CA VAL A 138 -22.39 -19.32 -21.12
C VAL A 138 -23.80 -19.26 -21.69
N GLY A 139 -24.47 -20.40 -21.86
CA GLY A 139 -25.88 -20.41 -22.22
C GLY A 139 -26.53 -21.77 -22.09
N GLY A 140 -27.85 -21.78 -21.90
CA GLY A 140 -28.68 -22.99 -21.81
C GLY A 140 -29.45 -23.27 -23.09
N SER A 141 -29.52 -24.52 -23.54
CA SER A 141 -30.37 -24.95 -24.67
C SER A 141 -30.05 -24.21 -25.99
N MET A 142 -30.97 -23.38 -26.50
CA MET A 142 -30.70 -22.43 -27.59
C MET A 142 -29.49 -21.52 -27.30
N GLY A 143 -29.37 -20.98 -26.09
CA GLY A 143 -28.20 -20.22 -25.66
C GLY A 143 -26.93 -21.07 -25.61
N GLY A 144 -27.05 -22.34 -25.19
CA GLY A 144 -25.93 -23.30 -25.19
C GLY A 144 -25.44 -23.64 -26.60
N THR A 145 -26.36 -23.62 -27.57
CA THR A 145 -26.07 -23.74 -29.00
C THR A 145 -25.41 -22.46 -29.52
N ALA A 146 -25.99 -21.30 -29.18
CA ALA A 146 -25.54 -19.98 -29.60
C ALA A 146 -24.09 -19.67 -29.18
N VAL A 147 -23.66 -20.06 -27.97
CA VAL A 147 -22.27 -19.82 -27.53
C VAL A 147 -21.24 -20.66 -28.27
N LEU A 148 -21.61 -21.87 -28.72
CA LEU A 148 -20.75 -22.69 -29.58
C LEU A 148 -20.66 -22.10 -30.99
N THR A 149 -21.80 -21.69 -31.56
CA THR A 149 -21.85 -21.01 -32.85
C THR A 149 -21.02 -19.72 -32.85
N PHE A 150 -21.19 -18.86 -31.85
CA PHE A 150 -20.45 -17.59 -31.77
C PHE A 150 -18.95 -17.80 -31.62
N ALA A 151 -18.51 -18.73 -30.75
CA ALA A 151 -17.08 -18.99 -30.54
C ALA A 151 -16.39 -19.68 -31.73
N ALA A 152 -17.14 -20.43 -32.56
CA ALA A 152 -16.61 -20.96 -33.83
C ALA A 152 -16.43 -19.87 -34.90
N LEU A 153 -17.23 -18.79 -34.83
CA LEU A 153 -17.20 -17.67 -35.78
C LEU A 153 -16.21 -16.56 -35.37
N HIS A 154 -16.16 -16.22 -34.08
CA HIS A 154 -15.38 -15.12 -33.50
C HIS A 154 -14.44 -15.60 -32.36
N PRO A 155 -13.54 -16.57 -32.61
CA PRO A 155 -12.70 -17.18 -31.57
C PRO A 155 -11.72 -16.19 -30.92
N GLU A 156 -11.33 -15.13 -31.62
CA GLU A 156 -10.49 -14.03 -31.10
C GLU A 156 -11.21 -13.11 -30.11
N LEU A 157 -12.54 -13.10 -30.09
CA LEU A 157 -13.32 -12.36 -29.09
C LEU A 157 -13.53 -13.14 -27.78
N VAL A 158 -13.23 -14.45 -27.73
CA VAL A 158 -13.73 -15.36 -26.69
C VAL A 158 -12.59 -16.09 -25.95
N ALA A 159 -12.46 -15.82 -24.66
CA ALA A 159 -11.47 -16.45 -23.77
C ALA A 159 -11.91 -17.79 -23.18
N GLY A 160 -13.18 -18.19 -23.34
CA GLY A 160 -13.69 -19.48 -22.89
C GLY A 160 -15.21 -19.63 -23.04
N VAL A 161 -15.67 -20.88 -23.20
CA VAL A 161 -17.07 -21.21 -23.57
C VAL A 161 -17.65 -22.32 -22.69
N CYS A 162 -18.87 -22.12 -22.18
CA CYS A 162 -19.61 -23.09 -21.39
C CYS A 162 -21.00 -23.36 -22.01
N SER A 163 -21.15 -24.47 -22.73
CA SER A 163 -22.41 -24.86 -23.39
C SER A 163 -23.23 -25.80 -22.49
N LEU A 164 -24.43 -25.37 -22.09
CA LEU A 164 -25.28 -26.13 -21.20
C LEU A 164 -26.45 -26.76 -21.97
N ASN A 165 -26.40 -28.06 -22.24
CA ASN A 165 -27.35 -28.81 -23.07
C ASN A 165 -27.66 -28.15 -24.43
N GLY A 166 -26.63 -27.64 -25.13
CA GLY A 166 -26.73 -27.15 -26.50
C GLY A 166 -26.56 -28.26 -27.56
N THR A 167 -26.81 -27.94 -28.83
CA THR A 167 -26.34 -28.73 -29.98
C THR A 167 -25.12 -28.06 -30.61
N ALA A 168 -24.22 -28.83 -31.21
CA ALA A 168 -23.09 -28.31 -31.98
C ALA A 168 -23.31 -28.34 -33.51
N ASN A 169 -24.42 -28.90 -33.99
CA ASN A 169 -24.63 -29.21 -35.41
C ASN A 169 -26.06 -28.89 -35.86
N HIS A 170 -26.22 -27.78 -36.55
CA HIS A 170 -27.50 -27.32 -37.11
C HIS A 170 -27.91 -28.07 -38.39
N VAL A 171 -26.97 -28.68 -39.12
CA VAL A 171 -27.28 -29.47 -40.33
C VAL A 171 -28.09 -30.72 -39.95
N GLU A 172 -27.66 -31.45 -38.92
CA GLU A 172 -28.36 -32.64 -38.42
C GLU A 172 -29.58 -32.31 -37.54
N TYR A 173 -29.50 -31.27 -36.69
CA TYR A 173 -30.54 -30.98 -35.69
C TYR A 173 -31.90 -30.61 -36.30
N ASP A 174 -32.96 -31.31 -35.90
CA ASP A 174 -34.28 -31.32 -36.54
C ASP A 174 -35.39 -30.61 -35.76
N LYS A 175 -35.14 -30.15 -34.52
CA LYS A 175 -36.14 -29.41 -33.72
C LYS A 175 -36.08 -27.91 -33.97
N PHE A 176 -37.12 -27.17 -33.57
CA PHE A 176 -37.23 -25.70 -33.66
C PHE A 176 -36.92 -25.09 -35.04
N GLN A 177 -37.16 -25.83 -36.14
CA GLN A 177 -36.70 -25.44 -37.48
C GLN A 177 -37.26 -24.09 -37.93
N ASP A 178 -38.51 -23.76 -37.61
CA ASP A 178 -39.11 -22.47 -37.96
C ASP A 178 -38.37 -21.29 -37.30
N ALA A 179 -37.99 -21.43 -36.03
CA ALA A 179 -37.25 -20.42 -35.29
C ALA A 179 -35.78 -20.31 -35.74
N ILE A 180 -35.15 -21.43 -36.11
CA ILE A 180 -33.81 -21.45 -36.69
C ILE A 180 -33.82 -20.83 -38.10
N ALA A 181 -34.81 -21.16 -38.93
CA ALA A 181 -34.96 -20.60 -40.26
C ALA A 181 -35.21 -19.09 -40.22
N ALA A 182 -36.07 -18.63 -39.30
CA ALA A 182 -36.28 -17.20 -39.03
C ALA A 182 -35.01 -16.50 -38.49
N SER A 183 -34.13 -17.22 -37.79
CA SER A 183 -32.83 -16.70 -37.34
C SER A 183 -31.82 -16.58 -38.49
N PHE A 184 -31.74 -17.62 -39.34
CA PHE A 184 -30.71 -17.75 -40.38
C PHE A 184 -31.10 -17.12 -41.73
N GLY A 185 -32.37 -16.68 -41.88
CA GLY A 185 -32.88 -16.03 -43.09
C GLY A 185 -33.48 -16.97 -44.14
N GLY A 186 -33.70 -18.24 -43.81
CA GLY A 186 -34.27 -19.26 -44.68
C GLY A 186 -34.14 -20.66 -44.08
N ALA A 187 -34.87 -21.63 -44.64
CA ALA A 187 -34.77 -23.03 -44.25
C ALA A 187 -33.48 -23.71 -44.78
N LYS A 188 -33.15 -24.90 -44.28
CA LYS A 188 -31.96 -25.69 -44.67
C LYS A 188 -31.73 -25.82 -46.18
N ALA A 189 -32.79 -26.00 -46.96
CA ALA A 189 -32.72 -26.14 -48.41
C ALA A 189 -32.52 -24.80 -49.16
N GLN A 190 -32.73 -23.65 -48.48
CA GLN A 190 -32.62 -22.31 -49.05
C GLN A 190 -31.28 -21.65 -48.71
N VAL A 191 -30.76 -21.86 -47.49
CA VAL A 191 -29.49 -21.28 -47.01
C VAL A 191 -28.55 -22.35 -46.38
N PRO A 192 -28.25 -23.45 -47.09
CA PRO A 192 -27.49 -24.58 -46.52
C PRO A 192 -26.12 -24.19 -45.96
N ASP A 193 -25.44 -23.22 -46.58
CA ASP A 193 -24.14 -22.75 -46.14
C ASP A 193 -24.18 -22.00 -44.80
N GLU A 194 -25.27 -21.28 -44.47
CA GLU A 194 -25.41 -20.67 -43.14
C GLU A 194 -25.64 -21.73 -42.05
N TYR A 195 -26.41 -22.79 -42.32
CA TYR A 195 -26.53 -23.93 -41.41
C TYR A 195 -25.18 -24.66 -41.21
N LYS A 196 -24.38 -24.81 -42.27
CA LYS A 196 -23.05 -25.42 -42.21
C LYS A 196 -22.04 -24.53 -41.46
N LYS A 197 -22.00 -23.23 -41.77
CA LYS A 197 -21.18 -22.21 -41.11
C LYS A 197 -21.45 -22.12 -39.61
N ARG A 198 -22.72 -22.21 -39.20
CA ARG A 198 -23.14 -22.10 -37.78
C ARG A 198 -23.04 -23.42 -36.99
N SER A 199 -22.72 -24.53 -37.66
CA SER A 199 -22.51 -25.85 -37.04
C SER A 199 -21.09 -25.98 -36.49
N ALA A 200 -20.89 -25.54 -35.24
CA ALA A 200 -19.62 -25.61 -34.50
C ALA A 200 -18.90 -26.97 -34.55
N GLU A 201 -19.64 -28.08 -34.65
CA GLU A 201 -19.07 -29.44 -34.77
C GLU A 201 -18.25 -29.69 -36.04
N LEU A 202 -18.44 -28.84 -37.06
CA LEU A 202 -17.73 -28.88 -38.34
C LEU A 202 -16.46 -28.02 -38.33
N TRP A 203 -16.23 -27.24 -37.27
CA TRP A 203 -15.13 -26.28 -37.13
C TRP A 203 -14.37 -26.43 -35.79
N PRO A 204 -13.99 -27.65 -35.36
CA PRO A 204 -13.36 -27.88 -34.06
C PRO A 204 -12.02 -27.15 -33.89
N GLU A 205 -11.31 -26.85 -34.98
CA GLU A 205 -10.02 -26.15 -34.96
C GLU A 205 -10.14 -24.70 -34.46
N LYS A 206 -11.31 -24.07 -34.62
CA LYS A 206 -11.62 -22.71 -34.17
C LYS A 206 -11.62 -22.56 -32.65
N PHE A 207 -11.93 -23.62 -31.92
CA PHE A 207 -11.91 -23.60 -30.45
C PHE A 207 -10.47 -23.62 -29.94
N THR A 208 -9.86 -22.44 -29.92
CA THR A 208 -8.53 -22.16 -29.35
C THR A 208 -8.57 -21.98 -27.83
N MET A 209 -9.73 -21.57 -27.32
CA MET A 209 -10.01 -21.32 -25.90
C MET A 209 -10.44 -22.60 -25.15
N PRO A 210 -10.48 -22.58 -23.80
CA PRO A 210 -11.07 -23.68 -23.02
C PRO A 210 -12.58 -23.78 -23.23
N VAL A 211 -13.08 -25.02 -23.29
CA VAL A 211 -14.50 -25.30 -23.55
C VAL A 211 -15.04 -26.30 -22.53
N SER A 212 -16.24 -26.06 -22.02
CA SER A 212 -16.99 -27.02 -21.23
C SER A 212 -18.39 -27.28 -21.80
N PHE A 213 -18.87 -28.50 -21.59
CA PHE A 213 -20.16 -28.98 -22.07
C PHE A 213 -20.91 -29.71 -20.96
N THR A 214 -22.21 -29.49 -20.82
CA THR A 214 -23.13 -30.38 -20.10
C THR A 214 -24.12 -31.01 -21.09
N THR A 215 -24.47 -32.28 -20.89
CA THR A 215 -25.39 -33.02 -21.77
C THR A 215 -26.16 -34.12 -21.03
N GLY A 216 -27.46 -34.27 -21.31
CA GLY A 216 -28.28 -35.39 -20.87
C GLY A 216 -28.37 -36.53 -21.90
N GLY A 217 -28.14 -37.77 -21.50
CA GLY A 217 -28.23 -38.95 -22.38
C GLY A 217 -29.66 -39.35 -22.76
N ARG A 218 -30.67 -38.84 -22.04
CA ARG A 218 -32.10 -38.96 -22.34
C ARG A 218 -32.71 -37.65 -22.85
N ASP A 219 -31.88 -36.70 -23.29
CA ASP A 219 -32.35 -35.45 -23.88
C ASP A 219 -32.90 -35.70 -25.29
N THR A 220 -34.22 -35.59 -25.44
CA THR A 220 -34.93 -35.71 -26.73
C THR A 220 -35.24 -34.36 -27.36
N LEU A 221 -34.97 -33.25 -26.67
CA LEU A 221 -35.25 -31.89 -27.13
C LEU A 221 -34.00 -31.26 -27.77
N VAL A 222 -32.83 -31.49 -27.17
CA VAL A 222 -31.50 -31.17 -27.73
C VAL A 222 -30.61 -32.41 -27.62
N PRO A 223 -30.72 -33.36 -28.57
CA PRO A 223 -29.99 -34.63 -28.50
C PRO A 223 -28.46 -34.42 -28.45
N PRO A 224 -27.75 -35.09 -27.53
CA PRO A 224 -26.38 -34.71 -27.15
C PRO A 224 -25.31 -35.09 -28.17
N GLN A 225 -25.63 -35.89 -29.19
CA GLN A 225 -24.66 -36.57 -30.05
C GLN A 225 -23.71 -35.61 -30.79
N SER A 226 -24.20 -34.45 -31.23
CA SER A 226 -23.36 -33.44 -31.88
C SER A 226 -22.32 -32.84 -30.91
N VAL A 227 -22.73 -32.52 -29.68
CA VAL A 227 -21.82 -32.03 -28.63
C VAL A 227 -20.83 -33.10 -28.18
N LEU A 228 -21.26 -34.37 -28.07
CA LEU A 228 -20.36 -35.49 -27.76
C LEU A 228 -19.24 -35.61 -28.81
N ARG A 229 -19.59 -35.59 -30.11
CA ARG A 229 -18.61 -35.62 -31.22
C ARG A 229 -17.71 -34.39 -31.25
N LEU A 230 -18.21 -33.18 -30.97
CA LEU A 230 -17.37 -31.99 -30.84
C LEU A 230 -16.39 -32.12 -29.67
N ALA A 231 -16.87 -32.50 -28.48
CA ALA A 231 -16.04 -32.67 -27.29
C ALA A 231 -14.95 -33.73 -27.48
N GLU A 232 -15.22 -34.80 -28.24
CA GLU A 232 -14.23 -35.80 -28.64
C GLU A 232 -13.17 -35.20 -29.58
N LYS A 233 -13.58 -34.54 -30.68
CA LYS A 233 -12.67 -33.86 -31.63
C LYS A 233 -11.73 -32.88 -30.91
N LEU A 234 -12.26 -32.09 -29.97
CA LEU A 234 -11.48 -31.12 -29.19
C LEU A 234 -10.47 -31.79 -28.24
N LYS A 235 -10.85 -32.89 -27.57
CA LYS A 235 -9.93 -33.67 -26.73
C LYS A 235 -8.81 -34.32 -27.55
N LEU A 236 -9.13 -34.90 -28.70
CA LEU A 236 -8.15 -35.46 -29.63
C LEU A 236 -7.19 -34.40 -30.19
N ALA A 237 -7.67 -33.16 -30.38
CA ALA A 237 -6.86 -32.01 -30.76
C ALA A 237 -6.10 -31.35 -29.57
N GLY A 238 -6.06 -31.99 -28.39
CA GLY A 238 -5.33 -31.51 -27.22
C GLY A 238 -5.88 -30.23 -26.59
N ARG A 239 -7.13 -29.84 -26.89
CA ARG A 239 -7.75 -28.64 -26.32
C ARG A 239 -8.15 -28.86 -24.86
N LYS A 240 -8.20 -27.77 -24.08
CA LYS A 240 -8.66 -27.79 -22.68
C LYS A 240 -10.18 -27.98 -22.66
N THR A 241 -10.65 -29.23 -22.63
CA THR A 241 -12.07 -29.57 -22.81
C THR A 241 -12.64 -30.44 -21.69
N LEU A 242 -13.68 -29.93 -21.02
CA LEU A 242 -14.48 -30.68 -20.04
C LEU A 242 -15.82 -31.09 -20.62
N LEU A 243 -16.26 -32.31 -20.34
CA LEU A 243 -17.57 -32.83 -20.72
C LEU A 243 -18.21 -33.49 -19.50
N LEU A 244 -19.33 -32.91 -19.05
CA LEU A 244 -20.16 -33.44 -17.96
C LEU A 244 -21.41 -34.07 -18.58
N HIS A 245 -21.25 -35.33 -19.00
CA HIS A 245 -22.36 -36.12 -19.54
C HIS A 245 -23.12 -36.84 -18.43
N ARG A 246 -24.45 -36.81 -18.48
CA ARG A 246 -25.35 -37.51 -17.55
C ARG A 246 -26.23 -38.48 -18.34
N GLU A 247 -25.79 -39.73 -18.47
CA GLU A 247 -26.46 -40.76 -19.31
C GLU A 247 -27.97 -40.91 -19.03
N THR A 248 -28.38 -40.77 -17.77
CA THR A 248 -29.78 -40.87 -17.33
C THR A 248 -30.53 -39.53 -17.29
N GLY A 249 -29.85 -38.41 -17.52
CA GLY A 249 -30.41 -37.06 -17.47
C GLY A 249 -31.15 -36.65 -18.74
N GLY A 250 -32.21 -35.85 -18.58
CA GLY A 250 -32.94 -35.20 -19.69
C GLY A 250 -32.46 -33.76 -19.94
N HIS A 251 -33.33 -32.92 -20.51
CA HIS A 251 -33.03 -31.51 -20.85
C HIS A 251 -32.98 -30.56 -19.64
N ALA A 252 -32.02 -30.78 -18.74
CA ALA A 252 -31.74 -29.89 -17.60
C ALA A 252 -30.25 -29.96 -17.19
N THR A 253 -29.69 -28.86 -16.70
CA THR A 253 -28.34 -28.85 -16.09
C THR A 253 -28.44 -28.53 -14.60
N THR A 254 -27.70 -29.27 -13.78
CA THR A 254 -27.63 -29.08 -12.33
C THR A 254 -26.85 -27.81 -11.96
N TYR A 255 -27.01 -27.31 -10.74
CA TYR A 255 -26.20 -26.18 -10.25
C TYR A 255 -24.72 -26.59 -10.16
N GLU A 256 -24.46 -27.81 -9.73
CA GLU A 256 -23.15 -28.42 -9.53
C GLU A 256 -22.40 -28.56 -10.87
N ASP A 257 -23.05 -29.10 -11.90
CA ASP A 257 -22.45 -29.25 -13.23
C ASP A 257 -22.22 -27.88 -13.89
N THR A 258 -23.10 -26.91 -13.67
CA THR A 258 -22.92 -25.52 -14.14
C THR A 258 -21.70 -24.87 -13.50
N VAL A 259 -21.56 -24.99 -12.18
CA VAL A 259 -20.41 -24.45 -11.43
C VAL A 259 -19.11 -25.11 -11.87
N ALA A 260 -19.09 -26.45 -11.98
CA ALA A 260 -17.91 -27.19 -12.42
C ALA A 260 -17.51 -26.86 -13.87
N ALA A 261 -18.48 -26.75 -14.79
CA ALA A 261 -18.26 -26.38 -16.18
C ALA A 261 -17.68 -24.96 -16.33
N LEU A 262 -18.20 -23.98 -15.58
CA LEU A 262 -17.70 -22.61 -15.61
C LEU A 262 -16.33 -22.46 -14.93
N GLU A 263 -16.16 -23.01 -13.72
CA GLU A 263 -14.88 -22.92 -13.02
C GLU A 263 -13.74 -23.59 -13.79
N PHE A 264 -14.01 -24.70 -14.48
CA PHE A 264 -13.03 -25.31 -15.38
C PHE A 264 -12.58 -24.32 -16.47
N VAL A 265 -13.52 -23.71 -17.19
CA VAL A 265 -13.23 -22.79 -18.30
C VAL A 265 -12.46 -21.56 -17.81
N LEU A 266 -12.94 -20.94 -16.73
CA LEU A 266 -12.33 -19.77 -16.12
C LEU A 266 -10.90 -20.04 -15.66
N ARG A 267 -10.68 -21.09 -14.86
CA ARG A 267 -9.35 -21.47 -14.36
C ARG A 267 -8.42 -21.91 -15.50
N ALA A 268 -8.94 -22.62 -16.50
CA ALA A 268 -8.18 -23.04 -17.68
C ALA A 268 -7.71 -21.86 -18.55
N ALA A 269 -8.43 -20.72 -18.50
CA ALA A 269 -8.07 -19.44 -19.13
C ALA A 269 -7.28 -18.50 -18.19
N GLY A 270 -6.84 -18.99 -17.03
CA GLY A 270 -6.05 -18.22 -16.05
C GLY A 270 -6.86 -17.19 -15.26
N ALA A 271 -8.18 -17.36 -15.11
CA ALA A 271 -8.97 -16.54 -14.19
C ALA A 271 -8.88 -17.12 -12.77
N VAL A 272 -8.71 -16.22 -11.80
CA VAL A 272 -8.58 -16.55 -10.37
C VAL A 272 -9.87 -16.15 -9.69
N ALA A 273 -10.44 -17.03 -8.87
CA ALA A 273 -11.60 -16.69 -8.04
C ALA A 273 -11.20 -15.60 -7.03
N ALA A 274 -12.12 -14.68 -6.73
CA ALA A 274 -11.99 -13.82 -5.57
C ALA A 274 -11.84 -14.71 -4.32
N ALA A 275 -10.93 -14.32 -3.41
CA ALA A 275 -10.68 -15.09 -2.21
C ALA A 275 -11.99 -15.29 -1.43
N PRO A 276 -12.29 -16.50 -0.92
CA PRO A 276 -13.49 -16.72 -0.13
C PRO A 276 -13.43 -15.81 1.10
N GLY A 277 -14.31 -14.80 1.15
CA GLY A 277 -14.23 -13.76 2.17
C GLY A 277 -14.20 -14.33 3.59
N PRO A 278 -13.50 -13.67 4.54
CA PRO A 278 -13.15 -14.20 5.84
C PRO A 278 -14.25 -14.99 6.56
N ALA A 279 -13.90 -16.17 7.09
CA ALA A 279 -14.77 -16.96 7.95
C ALA A 279 -15.19 -16.15 9.19
N GLY A 280 -16.33 -16.49 9.79
CA GLY A 280 -16.87 -15.78 10.96
C GLY A 280 -17.80 -14.61 10.65
N LEU A 281 -17.80 -14.06 9.42
CA LEU A 281 -18.90 -13.22 8.92
C LEU A 281 -19.92 -14.09 8.17
N SER A 282 -21.20 -14.04 8.56
CA SER A 282 -22.31 -14.60 7.78
C SER A 282 -22.55 -13.81 6.48
N ALA A 283 -23.32 -14.38 5.54
CA ALA A 283 -23.55 -13.78 4.23
C ALA A 283 -24.17 -12.37 4.31
N GLU A 284 -25.16 -12.15 5.18
CA GLU A 284 -25.80 -10.85 5.37
C GLU A 284 -24.87 -9.86 6.10
N GLU A 285 -24.03 -10.32 7.03
CA GLU A 285 -23.04 -9.45 7.67
C GLU A 285 -21.96 -8.97 6.69
N ARG A 286 -21.50 -9.83 5.78
CA ARG A 286 -20.59 -9.43 4.69
C ARG A 286 -21.21 -8.33 3.83
N ARG A 287 -22.48 -8.52 3.44
CA ARG A 287 -23.25 -7.56 2.64
C ARG A 287 -23.40 -6.22 3.37
N LEU A 288 -23.82 -6.23 4.64
CA LEU A 288 -23.98 -5.02 5.44
C LEU A 288 -22.65 -4.28 5.64
N VAL A 289 -21.58 -5.01 5.95
CA VAL A 289 -20.22 -4.47 6.09
C VAL A 289 -19.74 -3.80 4.79
N GLN A 290 -19.96 -4.45 3.65
CA GLN A 290 -19.61 -3.92 2.33
C GLN A 290 -20.40 -2.64 2.01
N VAL A 291 -21.73 -2.64 2.19
CA VAL A 291 -22.60 -1.48 1.93
C VAL A 291 -22.22 -0.28 2.81
N GLN A 292 -21.91 -0.52 4.08
CA GLN A 292 -21.46 0.53 5.02
C GLN A 292 -20.06 1.05 4.67
N LEU A 293 -19.13 0.18 4.28
CA LEU A 293 -17.77 0.56 3.86
C LEU A 293 -17.80 1.42 2.60
N GLU A 294 -18.60 1.04 1.60
CA GLU A 294 -18.80 1.83 0.39
C GLU A 294 -19.48 3.18 0.68
N ALA A 295 -20.46 3.22 1.60
CA ALA A 295 -21.10 4.46 2.01
C ALA A 295 -20.10 5.42 2.69
N LEU A 296 -19.20 4.89 3.52
CA LEU A 296 -18.13 5.67 4.14
C LEU A 296 -17.11 6.17 3.10
N ASN A 297 -16.65 5.30 2.21
CA ASN A 297 -15.73 5.65 1.12
C ASN A 297 -16.32 6.74 0.20
N ARG A 298 -17.62 6.70 -0.11
CA ARG A 298 -18.31 7.76 -0.85
C ARG A 298 -18.29 9.10 -0.10
N LYS A 299 -18.50 9.11 1.21
CA LYS A 299 -18.43 10.34 2.03
C LYS A 299 -17.01 10.90 2.13
N THR A 300 -15.98 10.07 2.32
CA THR A 300 -14.58 10.55 2.36
C THR A 300 -14.06 10.95 0.98
N ALA A 301 -14.60 10.39 -0.11
CA ALA A 301 -14.33 10.87 -1.47
C ALA A 301 -14.88 12.29 -1.72
N LEU A 302 -16.13 12.57 -1.32
CA LEU A 302 -16.73 13.91 -1.41
C LEU A 302 -15.95 14.95 -0.59
N LEU A 303 -15.44 14.56 0.59
CA LEU A 303 -14.59 15.43 1.41
C LEU A 303 -13.23 15.70 0.73
N ARG A 304 -12.59 14.69 0.12
CA ARG A 304 -11.36 14.86 -0.68
C ARG A 304 -11.57 15.70 -1.93
N GLU A 305 -12.78 15.70 -2.49
CA GLU A 305 -13.17 16.56 -3.61
C GLU A 305 -13.31 18.02 -3.18
N ALA A 306 -14.10 18.26 -2.13
CA ALA A 306 -14.20 19.57 -1.50
C ALA A 306 -12.84 20.13 -1.05
N GLN A 307 -11.89 19.27 -0.65
CA GLN A 307 -10.50 19.67 -0.36
C GLN A 307 -9.76 20.18 -1.60
N ARG A 308 -9.83 19.47 -2.74
CA ARG A 308 -9.17 19.89 -4.00
C ARG A 308 -9.72 21.22 -4.54
N GLU A 309 -11.02 21.46 -4.35
CA GLU A 309 -11.69 22.69 -4.78
C GLU A 309 -11.63 23.82 -3.74
N SER A 310 -11.15 23.54 -2.52
CA SER A 310 -11.22 24.52 -1.43
C SER A 310 -10.23 25.68 -1.58
N SER A 311 -10.71 26.87 -1.25
CA SER A 311 -9.92 28.07 -1.00
C SER A 311 -9.88 28.35 0.51
N PRO A 312 -9.02 29.25 1.00
CA PRO A 312 -9.05 29.68 2.41
C PRO A 312 -10.44 30.16 2.86
N GLN A 313 -11.27 30.68 1.95
CA GLN A 313 -12.63 31.13 2.22
C GLN A 313 -13.63 29.97 2.33
N SER A 314 -13.59 28.97 1.43
CA SER A 314 -14.51 27.82 1.52
C SER A 314 -14.08 26.79 2.57
N ALA A 315 -12.79 26.72 2.89
CA ALA A 315 -12.25 25.96 4.02
C ALA A 315 -12.79 26.43 5.39
N ALA A 316 -13.34 27.64 5.48
CA ALA A 316 -13.96 28.18 6.70
C ALA A 316 -15.18 27.37 7.19
N LYS A 317 -15.75 26.48 6.36
CA LYS A 317 -16.75 25.50 6.77
C LYS A 317 -16.17 24.41 7.70
N TYR A 318 -14.91 24.03 7.48
CA TYR A 318 -14.27 22.88 8.13
C TYR A 318 -13.22 23.29 9.18
N LEU A 319 -12.67 24.50 9.08
CA LEU A 319 -11.67 25.09 9.97
C LEU A 319 -12.15 26.48 10.43
N THR A 320 -12.01 26.84 11.71
CA THR A 320 -12.33 28.21 12.14
C THR A 320 -11.36 29.23 11.56
N THR A 321 -11.76 30.51 11.51
CA THR A 321 -10.90 31.64 11.13
C THR A 321 -9.61 31.72 11.95
N ALA A 322 -9.63 31.27 13.21
CA ALA A 322 -8.44 31.19 14.06
C ALA A 322 -7.50 30.06 13.63
N GLU A 323 -8.04 28.88 13.29
CA GLU A 323 -7.26 27.74 12.79
C GLU A 323 -6.67 28.01 11.39
N LEU A 324 -7.44 28.64 10.49
CA LEU A 324 -6.94 29.06 9.17
C LEU A 324 -5.79 30.07 9.31
N ARG A 325 -5.93 31.07 10.20
CA ARG A 325 -4.86 32.03 10.48
C ARG A 325 -3.63 31.37 11.12
N ALA A 326 -3.82 30.39 12.00
CA ALA A 326 -2.73 29.69 12.66
C ALA A 326 -2.00 28.68 11.76
N ALA A 327 -2.72 28.06 10.81
CA ALA A 327 -2.13 27.13 9.84
C ALA A 327 -1.36 27.84 8.72
N GLY A 328 -1.74 29.07 8.36
CA GLY A 328 -1.15 29.78 7.22
C GLY A 328 -1.25 28.94 5.96
N GLU A 329 -0.16 28.78 5.22
CA GLU A 329 -0.11 27.95 4.00
C GLU A 329 -0.33 26.45 4.26
N THR A 330 -0.21 25.98 5.51
CA THR A 330 -0.40 24.54 5.86
C THR A 330 -1.86 24.14 6.07
N TRP A 331 -2.82 25.06 5.87
CA TRP A 331 -4.26 24.76 6.03
C TRP A 331 -4.76 23.56 5.18
N PRO A 332 -4.26 23.28 3.95
CA PRO A 332 -4.71 22.11 3.19
C PRO A 332 -4.31 20.78 3.85
N ALA A 333 -3.14 20.74 4.51
CA ALA A 333 -2.68 19.58 5.27
C ALA A 333 -3.48 19.40 6.57
N ARG A 334 -3.82 20.49 7.26
CA ARG A 334 -4.73 20.45 8.42
C ARG A 334 -6.14 19.96 8.04
N PHE A 335 -6.62 20.29 6.84
CA PHE A 335 -7.86 19.72 6.31
C PHE A 335 -7.69 18.23 5.93
N ALA A 336 -6.54 17.83 5.38
CA ALA A 336 -6.22 16.42 5.13
C ALA A 336 -6.27 15.56 6.41
N ASP A 337 -5.72 16.06 7.53
CA ASP A 337 -5.76 15.40 8.84
C ASP A 337 -7.23 15.17 9.29
N LEU A 338 -8.13 16.15 9.11
CA LEU A 338 -9.55 16.00 9.46
C LEU A 338 -10.27 14.95 8.60
N ILE A 339 -9.93 14.83 7.32
CA ILE A 339 -10.50 13.82 6.43
C ILE A 339 -9.96 12.43 6.81
N ALA A 340 -8.67 12.34 7.13
CA ALA A 340 -8.03 11.14 7.65
C ALA A 340 -8.70 10.66 8.96
N ASP A 341 -9.06 11.57 9.89
CA ASP A 341 -9.76 11.26 11.16
C ASP A 341 -11.09 10.49 10.99
N ALA A 342 -11.72 10.55 9.81
CA ALA A 342 -12.91 9.78 9.45
C ALA A 342 -12.58 8.57 8.54
N ASP A 343 -11.65 8.73 7.60
CA ASP A 343 -11.22 7.70 6.65
C ASP A 343 -10.46 6.54 7.31
N VAL A 344 -9.82 6.78 8.44
CA VAL A 344 -9.08 5.79 9.25
C VAL A 344 -9.92 4.55 9.62
N PHE A 345 -11.24 4.70 9.75
CA PHE A 345 -12.14 3.59 10.01
C PHE A 345 -12.37 2.72 8.76
N ALA A 346 -12.56 3.33 7.58
CA ALA A 346 -12.65 2.61 6.31
C ALA A 346 -11.33 1.91 5.97
N LYS A 347 -10.20 2.60 6.20
CA LYS A 347 -8.84 2.06 6.10
C LYS A 347 -8.68 0.77 6.90
N GLY A 348 -8.98 0.79 8.20
CA GLY A 348 -8.84 -0.38 9.07
C GLY A 348 -9.77 -1.54 8.69
N VAL A 349 -11.02 -1.25 8.30
CA VAL A 349 -11.95 -2.30 7.82
C VAL A 349 -11.49 -2.90 6.49
N THR A 350 -11.02 -2.07 5.56
CA THR A 350 -10.48 -2.54 4.27
C THR A 350 -9.29 -3.47 4.48
N TRP A 351 -8.32 -3.10 5.34
CA TRP A 351 -7.14 -3.93 5.59
C TRP A 351 -7.46 -5.21 6.40
N ALA A 352 -8.47 -5.17 7.28
CA ALA A 352 -9.01 -6.37 7.92
C ALA A 352 -9.61 -7.34 6.88
N LEU A 353 -10.56 -6.87 6.06
CA LEU A 353 -11.25 -7.69 5.05
C LEU A 353 -10.31 -8.25 3.97
N ARG A 354 -9.23 -7.52 3.64
CA ARG A 354 -8.27 -7.89 2.60
C ARG A 354 -7.23 -8.92 3.04
N TYR A 355 -6.81 -8.91 4.31
CA TYR A 355 -5.67 -9.73 4.78
C TYR A 355 -5.99 -10.78 5.85
N ASP A 356 -7.14 -10.71 6.53
CA ASP A 356 -7.56 -11.76 7.46
C ASP A 356 -8.52 -12.75 6.81
N THR A 357 -8.28 -14.04 7.08
CA THR A 357 -9.04 -15.18 6.54
C THR A 357 -10.14 -15.67 7.48
N ALA A 358 -10.15 -15.22 8.73
CA ALA A 358 -11.17 -15.52 9.73
C ALA A 358 -11.27 -14.39 10.77
N PHE A 359 -12.48 -14.16 11.27
CA PHE A 359 -12.79 -13.21 12.33
C PHE A 359 -13.46 -13.90 13.52
N THR A 360 -13.11 -13.46 14.73
CA THR A 360 -13.90 -13.80 15.94
C THR A 360 -15.14 -12.91 16.03
N THR A 361 -16.11 -13.28 16.87
CA THR A 361 -17.26 -12.42 17.19
C THR A 361 -16.85 -11.02 17.65
N ASN A 362 -15.72 -10.90 18.34
CA ASN A 362 -15.16 -9.62 18.79
C ASN A 362 -14.58 -8.80 17.63
N ASP A 363 -13.94 -9.46 16.65
CA ASP A 363 -13.45 -8.77 15.44
C ASP A 363 -14.62 -8.28 14.58
N VAL A 364 -15.68 -9.09 14.43
CA VAL A 364 -16.92 -8.70 13.72
C VAL A 364 -17.62 -7.54 14.43
N ALA A 365 -17.70 -7.56 15.76
CA ALA A 365 -18.26 -6.45 16.55
C ALA A 365 -17.41 -5.17 16.40
N LEU A 366 -16.08 -5.28 16.37
CA LEU A 366 -15.16 -4.17 16.17
C LEU A 366 -15.24 -3.59 14.74
N ILE A 367 -15.36 -4.43 13.70
CA ILE A 367 -15.60 -3.98 12.32
C ILE A 367 -16.92 -3.18 12.25
N LYS A 368 -18.01 -3.70 12.82
CA LYS A 368 -19.31 -2.99 12.86
C LYS A 368 -19.22 -1.66 13.62
N LYS A 369 -18.56 -1.63 14.80
CA LYS A 369 -18.32 -0.39 15.55
C LYS A 369 -17.55 0.63 14.70
N ALA A 370 -16.47 0.19 14.04
CA ALA A 370 -15.63 1.04 13.22
C ALA A 370 -16.40 1.69 12.07
N LEU A 371 -17.23 0.92 11.35
CA LEU A 371 -18.09 1.44 10.29
C LEU A 371 -19.07 2.50 10.80
N THR A 372 -19.76 2.24 11.91
CA THR A 372 -20.66 3.22 12.56
C THR A 372 -19.93 4.51 12.94
N ARG A 373 -18.73 4.40 13.52
CA ARG A 373 -17.93 5.56 13.99
C ARG A 373 -17.33 6.36 12.83
N GLY A 374 -16.87 5.68 11.79
CA GLY A 374 -16.40 6.33 10.56
C GLY A 374 -17.52 7.09 9.84
N LEU A 375 -18.70 6.47 9.67
CA LEU A 375 -19.88 7.13 9.11
C LEU A 375 -20.27 8.36 9.93
N GLN A 376 -20.37 8.23 11.26
CA GLN A 376 -20.66 9.33 12.17
C GLN A 376 -19.68 10.50 12.02
N ARG A 377 -18.36 10.25 11.95
CA ARG A 377 -17.37 11.32 11.76
C ARG A 377 -17.42 11.92 10.36
N ALA A 378 -17.65 11.13 9.32
CA ALA A 378 -17.77 11.62 7.97
C ALA A 378 -19.02 12.52 7.78
N ASP A 379 -20.15 12.15 8.39
CA ASP A 379 -21.37 12.98 8.41
C ASP A 379 -21.16 14.28 9.19
N LEU A 380 -20.61 14.19 10.41
CA LEU A 380 -20.26 15.39 11.20
C LEU A 380 -19.34 16.33 10.41
N LEU A 381 -18.29 15.81 9.76
CA LEU A 381 -17.35 16.65 9.00
C LEU A 381 -17.98 17.23 7.74
N LEU A 382 -18.88 16.51 7.06
CA LEU A 382 -19.67 17.04 5.95
C LEU A 382 -20.57 18.21 6.40
N ASP A 383 -21.01 18.24 7.65
CA ASP A 383 -21.73 19.36 8.27
C ASP A 383 -20.79 20.45 8.87
N GLY A 384 -19.47 20.28 8.77
CA GLY A 384 -18.45 21.19 9.34
C GLY A 384 -18.09 20.93 10.81
N ASN A 385 -18.74 19.95 11.44
CA ASN A 385 -18.56 19.57 12.84
C ASN A 385 -17.40 18.56 13.02
N ARG A 386 -16.66 18.70 14.12
CA ARG A 386 -15.46 17.88 14.42
C ARG A 386 -15.22 17.71 15.92
N PRO A 387 -16.20 17.22 16.71
CA PRO A 387 -16.11 17.21 18.18
C PRO A 387 -14.85 16.54 18.74
N TRP A 388 -14.28 15.54 18.04
CA TRP A 388 -13.03 14.89 18.41
C TRP A 388 -11.81 15.82 18.43
N SER A 389 -11.79 16.92 17.67
CA SER A 389 -10.68 17.88 17.69
C SER A 389 -10.65 18.74 18.95
N LEU A 390 -11.75 18.76 19.72
CA LEU A 390 -11.88 19.48 21.00
C LEU A 390 -11.90 18.52 22.21
N ARG A 391 -11.92 17.20 21.96
CA ARG A 391 -12.02 16.18 23.01
C ARG A 391 -10.73 16.10 23.84
N LYS A 392 -10.90 16.13 25.17
CA LYS A 392 -9.86 15.80 26.16
C LYS A 392 -9.86 14.29 26.44
N SER A 393 -8.83 13.78 27.12
CA SER A 393 -8.55 12.35 27.26
C SER A 393 -8.16 11.71 25.93
N LYS A 394 -8.42 10.41 25.76
CA LYS A 394 -8.06 9.68 24.54
C LYS A 394 -8.88 10.11 23.33
N VAL A 395 -8.19 10.22 22.19
CA VAL A 395 -8.77 10.49 20.87
C VAL A 395 -8.02 9.67 19.80
N LEU A 396 -8.74 8.91 18.98
CA LEU A 396 -8.20 8.38 17.72
C LEU A 396 -8.13 9.50 16.68
N ARG A 397 -6.94 9.73 16.13
CA ARG A 397 -6.64 10.68 15.04
C ARG A 397 -5.97 9.95 13.86
N ALA A 398 -5.80 10.63 12.74
CA ALA A 398 -5.01 10.13 11.61
C ALA A 398 -4.43 11.26 10.73
N TYR A 399 -3.50 10.91 9.85
CA TYR A 399 -2.97 11.76 8.78
C TYR A 399 -2.91 10.98 7.46
N VAL A 400 -2.61 11.67 6.36
CA VAL A 400 -2.27 11.06 5.07
C VAL A 400 -0.75 11.06 4.92
N SER A 401 -0.13 9.90 4.80
CA SER A 401 1.32 9.76 4.67
C SER A 401 1.78 10.19 3.28
N ALA A 402 2.87 10.96 3.19
CA ALA A 402 3.46 11.40 1.93
C ALA A 402 4.17 10.27 1.17
N VAL A 403 4.53 9.17 1.86
CA VAL A 403 5.25 8.02 1.28
C VAL A 403 4.45 7.35 0.16
N ASP A 404 3.15 7.15 0.38
CA ASP A 404 2.26 6.35 -0.47
C ASP A 404 0.82 6.90 -0.58
N GLY A 405 0.52 8.05 0.03
CA GLY A 405 -0.81 8.65 0.04
C GLY A 405 -1.83 7.92 0.92
N SER A 406 -1.40 6.98 1.77
CA SER A 406 -2.31 6.21 2.62
C SER A 406 -2.65 6.88 3.94
N THR A 407 -3.90 6.72 4.39
CA THR A 407 -4.36 7.14 5.71
C THR A 407 -3.70 6.28 6.79
N GLN A 408 -2.98 6.90 7.74
CA GLN A 408 -2.31 6.21 8.86
C GLN A 408 -2.81 6.71 10.24
N PRO A 409 -3.13 5.80 11.18
CA PRO A 409 -3.69 6.15 12.49
C PRO A 409 -2.63 6.57 13.51
N TYR A 410 -3.04 7.45 14.43
CA TYR A 410 -2.33 7.67 15.69
C TYR A 410 -3.31 7.92 16.85
N GLY A 411 -2.93 7.50 18.05
CA GLY A 411 -3.63 7.84 19.28
C GLY A 411 -3.09 9.14 19.85
N VAL A 412 -3.98 9.97 20.40
CA VAL A 412 -3.61 11.12 21.24
C VAL A 412 -4.24 10.95 22.61
N ILE A 413 -3.53 11.32 23.68
CA ILE A 413 -4.13 11.52 25.00
C ILE A 413 -3.91 12.99 25.39
N VAL A 414 -4.99 13.76 25.41
CA VAL A 414 -5.01 15.19 25.72
C VAL A 414 -5.33 15.38 27.21
N PRO A 415 -4.53 16.13 27.99
CA PRO A 415 -4.75 16.25 29.43
C PRO A 415 -5.92 17.17 29.79
N ALA A 416 -6.38 17.07 31.03
CA ALA A 416 -7.39 17.97 31.60
C ALA A 416 -6.96 19.45 31.52
N SER A 417 -5.67 19.71 31.69
CA SER A 417 -5.01 21.03 31.71
C SER A 417 -4.97 21.75 30.35
N TYR A 418 -4.99 21.03 29.22
CA TYR A 418 -4.77 21.63 27.90
C TYR A 418 -5.95 22.49 27.44
N ASP A 419 -5.67 23.73 27.00
CA ASP A 419 -6.64 24.73 26.56
C ASP A 419 -6.37 25.26 25.14
N GLY A 420 -5.26 24.86 24.52
CA GLY A 420 -4.81 25.39 23.22
C GLY A 420 -4.31 26.84 23.23
N THR A 421 -4.14 27.47 24.40
CA THR A 421 -3.62 28.85 24.48
C THR A 421 -2.10 28.89 24.41
N LYS A 422 -1.41 27.98 25.09
CA LYS A 422 0.06 27.90 25.18
C LYS A 422 0.61 26.61 24.54
N PRO A 423 1.89 26.60 24.10
CA PRO A 423 2.62 25.38 23.81
C PRO A 423 2.73 24.47 25.05
N VAL A 424 2.61 23.15 24.84
CA VAL A 424 2.81 22.12 25.88
C VAL A 424 3.79 21.04 25.43
N ARG A 425 4.36 20.30 26.39
CA ARG A 425 5.21 19.13 26.14
C ARG A 425 4.46 18.04 25.37
N LEU A 426 5.21 17.30 24.53
CA LEU A 426 4.74 16.11 23.82
C LEU A 426 5.55 14.88 24.24
N ASP A 427 4.87 13.85 24.74
CA ASP A 427 5.44 12.51 24.93
C ASP A 427 5.07 11.63 23.74
N VAL A 428 6.04 11.25 22.94
CA VAL A 428 5.89 10.26 21.86
C VAL A 428 6.09 8.88 22.47
N VAL A 429 5.03 8.08 22.47
CA VAL A 429 4.94 6.78 23.15
C VAL A 429 4.82 5.66 22.13
N LEU A 430 5.94 4.97 21.88
CA LEU A 430 6.02 3.85 20.95
C LEU A 430 5.54 2.56 21.64
N HIS A 431 4.66 1.81 20.96
CA HIS A 431 4.12 0.56 21.48
C HIS A 431 5.01 -0.66 21.18
N GLY A 432 4.86 -1.71 21.99
CA GLY A 432 5.46 -3.03 21.75
C GLY A 432 4.84 -3.75 20.55
N SER A 433 5.39 -4.92 20.22
CA SER A 433 4.94 -5.75 19.08
C SER A 433 3.46 -6.13 19.15
N SER A 434 2.87 -6.39 17.98
CA SER A 434 1.47 -6.74 17.79
C SER A 434 1.29 -7.70 16.62
N LYS A 435 0.05 -7.89 16.14
CA LYS A 435 -0.21 -8.69 14.94
C LYS A 435 0.22 -7.86 13.71
N PRO A 436 1.09 -8.36 12.81
CA PRO A 436 1.63 -7.55 11.70
C PRO A 436 0.60 -7.20 10.61
N VAL A 437 -0.49 -7.98 10.50
CA VAL A 437 -1.46 -7.87 9.38
C VAL A 437 -2.93 -7.98 9.80
N GLY A 438 -3.83 -7.64 8.88
CA GLY A 438 -5.27 -7.75 9.07
C GLY A 438 -5.84 -6.67 9.98
N MET A 439 -6.58 -7.07 11.03
CA MET A 439 -7.28 -6.25 12.05
C MET A 439 -6.45 -5.20 12.83
N SER A 440 -5.18 -4.94 12.48
CA SER A 440 -4.21 -4.21 13.32
C SER A 440 -4.58 -2.75 13.58
N GLU A 441 -4.97 -1.97 12.55
CA GLU A 441 -5.41 -0.57 12.70
C GLU A 441 -6.67 -0.47 13.56
N LEU A 442 -7.60 -1.42 13.41
CA LEU A 442 -8.84 -1.44 14.17
C LEU A 442 -8.59 -1.76 15.65
N ARG A 443 -7.74 -2.75 15.93
CA ARG A 443 -7.35 -3.12 17.30
C ARG A 443 -6.51 -2.03 17.97
N PHE A 444 -5.65 -1.35 17.21
CA PHE A 444 -4.92 -0.16 17.66
C PHE A 444 -5.89 0.99 17.98
N GLY A 445 -6.78 1.33 17.05
CA GLY A 445 -7.70 2.47 17.14
C GLY A 445 -8.75 2.30 18.23
N ALA A 446 -9.20 1.07 18.48
CA ALA A 446 -10.10 0.73 19.58
C ALA A 446 -9.58 1.14 20.97
N ARG A 447 -8.26 1.32 21.14
CA ARG A 447 -7.64 1.80 22.39
C ARG A 447 -7.89 3.28 22.65
N PHE A 448 -8.20 4.06 21.61
CA PHE A 448 -8.34 5.52 21.63
C PHE A 448 -9.73 6.02 21.17
N ASP A 449 -10.54 5.17 20.53
CA ASP A 449 -11.93 5.47 20.15
C ASP A 449 -12.92 5.22 21.31
N GLU A 450 -12.96 6.17 22.23
CA GLU A 450 -13.88 6.22 23.39
C GLU A 450 -15.10 7.13 23.13
N GLY A 451 -15.51 7.28 21.87
CA GLY A 451 -16.51 8.26 21.42
C GLY A 451 -15.93 9.67 21.23
N ASP A 452 -16.74 10.58 20.67
CA ASP A 452 -16.33 11.98 20.44
C ASP A 452 -16.99 12.98 21.42
N ASP A 453 -17.83 12.51 22.34
CA ASP A 453 -18.45 13.32 23.39
C ASP A 453 -17.41 13.89 24.37
N ALA A 454 -17.86 14.78 25.28
CA ALA A 454 -17.04 15.22 26.41
C ALA A 454 -16.57 14.02 27.27
N ALA A 455 -15.26 13.88 27.45
CA ALA A 455 -14.69 12.78 28.22
C ALA A 455 -15.03 12.88 29.72
N LYS A 456 -15.44 11.76 30.32
CA LYS A 456 -15.79 11.68 31.75
C LYS A 456 -14.58 11.86 32.67
N THR A 457 -13.40 11.46 32.21
CA THR A 457 -12.11 11.65 32.87
C THR A 457 -11.04 11.92 31.81
N ALA A 458 -10.14 12.86 32.09
CA ALA A 458 -8.92 13.14 31.33
C ALA A 458 -7.74 13.16 32.33
N PRO A 459 -6.50 12.81 31.91
CA PRO A 459 -5.38 12.74 32.84
C PRO A 459 -4.98 14.14 33.34
N ASP A 460 -4.65 14.23 34.63
CA ASP A 460 -4.16 15.44 35.27
C ASP A 460 -2.62 15.48 35.17
N VAL A 461 -2.14 15.91 34.00
CA VAL A 461 -0.72 16.09 33.66
C VAL A 461 -0.55 17.36 32.80
N ASP A 462 0.69 17.79 32.56
CA ASP A 462 1.05 19.00 31.81
C ASP A 462 1.50 18.74 30.35
N PHE A 463 1.41 17.48 29.89
CA PHE A 463 1.83 17.04 28.55
C PHE A 463 0.72 16.31 27.78
N ILE A 464 0.82 16.36 26.44
CA ILE A 464 0.04 15.50 25.53
C ILE A 464 0.84 14.21 25.29
N GLU A 465 0.19 13.05 25.23
CA GLU A 465 0.79 11.84 24.67
C GLU A 465 0.39 11.66 23.19
N LEU A 466 1.36 11.33 22.34
CA LEU A 466 1.18 10.82 20.98
C LEU A 466 1.60 9.35 20.95
N HIS A 467 0.72 8.49 20.44
CA HIS A 467 0.98 7.07 20.20
C HIS A 467 0.89 6.83 18.68
N PRO A 468 2.01 6.74 17.92
CA PRO A 468 1.98 6.37 16.50
C PRO A 468 1.67 4.88 16.31
N LEU A 469 1.17 4.47 15.13
CA LEU A 469 1.14 3.05 14.72
C LEU A 469 2.45 2.60 14.04
N GLY A 470 3.18 3.50 13.38
CA GLY A 470 4.52 3.21 12.82
C GLY A 470 4.55 2.06 11.80
N ARG A 471 3.52 1.92 10.96
CA ARG A 471 3.28 0.73 10.11
C ARG A 471 3.36 -0.64 10.84
N VAL A 472 2.89 -0.71 12.09
CA VAL A 472 2.62 -1.92 12.88
C VAL A 472 3.86 -2.65 13.41
N GLU A 473 4.58 -3.43 12.60
CA GLU A 473 5.54 -4.47 13.08
C GLU A 473 6.91 -4.39 12.37
N ASN A 474 7.39 -3.18 12.13
CA ASN A 474 8.71 -2.94 11.50
C ASN A 474 9.75 -2.34 12.47
N CYS A 475 9.46 -2.30 13.77
CA CYS A 475 10.30 -1.68 14.79
C CYS A 475 10.59 -0.18 14.56
N TYR A 476 9.65 0.54 13.94
CA TYR A 476 9.77 1.96 13.60
C TYR A 476 10.99 2.27 12.70
N ARG A 477 11.35 1.29 11.86
CA ARG A 477 12.34 1.39 10.77
C ARG A 477 11.62 1.67 9.45
N TRP A 478 12.35 2.09 8.41
CA TRP A 478 11.80 2.28 7.05
C TRP A 478 10.63 3.28 7.02
N ALA A 479 9.54 3.00 6.31
CA ALA A 479 8.33 3.84 6.36
C ALA A 479 7.75 4.00 7.78
N GLY A 480 8.06 3.08 8.72
CA GLY A 480 7.69 3.20 10.14
C GLY A 480 8.46 4.28 10.90
N GLU A 481 9.66 4.68 10.43
CA GLU A 481 10.37 5.86 10.92
C GLU A 481 9.65 7.13 10.46
N THR A 482 9.37 7.21 9.16
CA THR A 482 8.67 8.36 8.55
C THR A 482 7.31 8.58 9.21
N ASP A 483 6.54 7.51 9.45
CA ASP A 483 5.26 7.54 10.17
C ASP A 483 5.32 8.21 11.55
N VAL A 484 6.41 8.03 12.31
CA VAL A 484 6.56 8.63 13.64
C VAL A 484 6.73 10.15 13.50
N PHE A 485 7.54 10.60 12.55
CA PHE A 485 7.74 12.03 12.30
C PHE A 485 6.53 12.69 11.63
N GLU A 486 5.82 12.02 10.73
CA GLU A 486 4.56 12.51 10.16
C GLU A 486 3.45 12.60 11.22
N ALA A 487 3.39 11.66 12.16
CA ALA A 487 2.47 11.74 13.31
C ALA A 487 2.83 12.88 14.27
N ILE A 488 4.11 13.10 14.57
CA ILE A 488 4.58 14.25 15.36
C ILE A 488 4.14 15.56 14.70
N GLU A 489 4.38 15.71 13.39
CA GLU A 489 3.99 16.93 12.68
C GLU A 489 2.47 17.07 12.49
N SER A 490 1.70 15.97 12.41
CA SER A 490 0.23 16.05 12.46
C SER A 490 -0.25 16.54 13.84
N VAL A 491 0.36 16.08 14.94
CA VAL A 491 0.09 16.64 16.28
C VAL A 491 0.50 18.11 16.35
N CYS A 492 1.67 18.50 15.86
CA CYS A 492 2.11 19.91 15.84
C CYS A 492 1.25 20.82 14.95
N ARG A 493 0.60 20.29 13.90
CA ARG A 493 -0.41 21.02 13.10
C ARG A 493 -1.72 21.22 13.84
N ASN A 494 -2.11 20.27 14.69
CA ASN A 494 -3.44 20.22 15.33
C ASN A 494 -3.46 20.80 16.75
N TYR A 495 -2.37 20.67 17.50
CA TYR A 495 -2.21 21.06 18.90
C TYR A 495 -0.99 22.00 19.05
N LYS A 496 -1.03 22.90 20.05
CA LYS A 496 0.14 23.74 20.36
C LYS A 496 1.17 22.91 21.12
N ILE A 497 2.14 22.37 20.40
CA ILE A 497 3.28 21.65 20.96
C ILE A 497 4.49 22.58 21.09
N ASP A 498 5.19 22.46 22.22
CA ASP A 498 6.53 22.99 22.41
C ASP A 498 7.54 22.02 21.78
N ARG A 499 8.14 22.39 20.64
CA ARG A 499 9.11 21.55 19.92
C ARG A 499 10.43 21.37 20.70
N ASP A 500 10.72 22.22 21.69
CA ASP A 500 11.89 22.08 22.55
C ASP A 500 11.63 21.13 23.74
N ARG A 501 10.40 20.60 23.85
CA ARG A 501 9.95 19.67 24.90
C ARG A 501 9.22 18.46 24.32
N ILE A 502 9.81 17.83 23.30
CA ILE A 502 9.40 16.51 22.79
C ILE A 502 10.24 15.42 23.47
N VAL A 503 9.58 14.42 24.04
CA VAL A 503 10.20 13.22 24.66
C VAL A 503 9.89 12.00 23.79
N LEU A 504 10.82 11.06 23.66
CA LEU A 504 10.56 9.75 23.03
C LEU A 504 10.68 8.63 24.08
N ARG A 505 9.65 7.79 24.21
CA ARG A 505 9.66 6.62 25.09
C ARG A 505 8.87 5.47 24.50
N GLY A 506 9.07 4.26 25.03
CA GLY A 506 8.30 3.10 24.59
C GLY A 506 8.74 1.81 25.26
N MET A 507 7.91 0.78 25.13
CA MET A 507 8.13 -0.56 25.69
C MET A 507 8.45 -1.57 24.59
N SER A 508 9.32 -2.55 24.85
CA SER A 508 9.54 -3.71 23.96
C SER A 508 10.03 -3.26 22.57
N MET A 509 9.37 -3.63 21.47
CA MET A 509 9.60 -3.05 20.13
C MET A 509 9.62 -1.50 20.14
N GLY A 510 8.81 -0.84 20.97
CA GLY A 510 8.80 0.61 21.13
C GLY A 510 10.02 1.15 21.90
N ALA A 511 10.67 0.33 22.73
CA ALA A 511 11.95 0.68 23.35
C ALA A 511 13.11 0.52 22.35
N SER A 512 13.09 -0.53 21.54
CA SER A 512 14.00 -0.69 20.40
C SER A 512 13.86 0.49 19.42
N GLY A 513 12.63 0.90 19.09
CA GLY A 513 12.34 2.11 18.32
C GLY A 513 12.78 3.41 19.01
N THR A 514 12.69 3.48 20.35
CA THR A 514 13.18 4.63 21.14
C THR A 514 14.70 4.75 21.06
N TRP A 515 15.43 3.63 21.16
CA TRP A 515 16.88 3.61 20.95
C TRP A 515 17.24 3.95 19.50
N HIS A 516 16.56 3.34 18.54
CA HIS A 516 16.80 3.55 17.11
C HIS A 516 16.61 5.02 16.72
N LEU A 517 15.39 5.55 16.82
CA LEU A 517 15.07 6.93 16.43
C LEU A 517 15.76 7.96 17.33
N GLY A 518 15.85 7.68 18.64
CA GLY A 518 16.40 8.61 19.62
C GLY A 518 17.90 8.84 19.46
N LEU A 519 18.71 7.78 19.27
CA LEU A 519 20.15 7.94 19.06
C LEU A 519 20.51 8.39 17.63
N LYS A 520 19.62 8.19 16.65
CA LYS A 520 19.83 8.62 15.25
C LYS A 520 19.36 10.05 14.97
N HIS A 521 18.40 10.58 15.73
CA HIS A 521 17.94 11.98 15.69
C HIS A 521 18.07 12.66 17.07
N PRO A 522 19.26 12.70 17.69
CA PRO A 522 19.41 13.04 19.11
C PRO A 522 18.96 14.46 19.45
N SER A 523 19.09 15.42 18.52
CA SER A 523 18.63 16.80 18.74
C SER A 523 17.15 17.05 18.40
N ARG A 524 16.33 16.00 18.22
CA ARG A 524 14.87 16.11 18.10
C ARG A 524 14.11 15.82 19.40
N PHE A 525 14.79 15.32 20.43
CA PHE A 525 14.17 14.87 21.67
C PHE A 525 14.92 15.40 22.88
N VAL A 526 14.22 15.90 23.90
CA VAL A 526 14.83 16.44 25.14
C VAL A 526 15.29 15.33 26.09
N ALA A 527 14.69 14.14 25.99
CA ALA A 527 15.07 12.92 26.70
C ALA A 527 14.51 11.67 26.02
N LEU A 528 15.17 10.51 26.24
CA LEU A 528 14.71 9.19 25.84
C LEU A 528 14.30 8.35 27.06
N GLY A 529 13.19 7.62 26.96
CA GLY A 529 12.71 6.65 27.96
C GLY A 529 12.47 5.25 27.39
N PRO A 530 13.51 4.54 26.91
CA PRO A 530 13.36 3.16 26.45
C PRO A 530 13.19 2.20 27.63
N TYR A 531 12.29 1.22 27.53
CA TYR A 531 12.22 0.13 28.51
C TYR A 531 11.88 -1.26 27.93
N CYS A 532 12.60 -2.29 28.39
CA CYS A 532 12.45 -3.68 27.93
C CYS A 532 12.76 -3.90 26.42
N GLY A 533 13.67 -3.12 25.82
CA GLY A 533 13.98 -3.14 24.37
C GLY A 533 15.23 -3.92 23.97
N TYR A 534 15.32 -4.25 22.68
CA TYR A 534 16.55 -4.75 22.04
C TYR A 534 17.32 -3.62 21.36
N VAL A 535 18.62 -3.82 21.10
CA VAL A 535 19.53 -2.75 20.61
C VAL A 535 20.42 -3.15 19.44
N ASP A 536 20.47 -4.43 19.09
CA ASP A 536 21.28 -5.02 18.03
C ASP A 536 20.52 -6.17 17.36
N THR A 537 21.03 -6.67 16.23
CA THR A 537 20.45 -7.78 15.47
C THR A 537 21.02 -9.13 15.88
N HIS A 538 22.34 -9.28 16.07
CA HIS A 538 22.98 -10.59 16.28
C HIS A 538 22.78 -11.15 17.69
N ARG A 539 23.24 -10.48 18.75
CA ARG A 539 23.13 -10.94 20.14
C ARG A 539 21.67 -11.03 20.57
N PHE A 540 20.82 -10.13 20.09
CA PHE A 540 19.37 -10.26 20.31
C PHE A 540 18.78 -11.55 19.73
N SER A 541 19.23 -11.96 18.53
CA SER A 541 18.78 -13.21 17.90
C SER A 541 19.24 -14.49 18.64
N GLU A 542 20.19 -14.37 19.57
CA GLU A 542 20.63 -15.47 20.45
C GLU A 542 19.77 -15.61 21.72
N THR A 543 18.79 -14.71 21.94
CA THR A 543 17.86 -14.81 23.07
C THR A 543 17.14 -16.17 23.06
N PRO A 544 17.10 -16.94 24.17
CA PRO A 544 16.62 -18.33 24.19
C PRO A 544 15.08 -18.44 24.17
N ILE A 545 14.46 -17.98 23.08
CA ILE A 545 13.02 -18.02 22.82
C ILE A 545 12.78 -18.95 21.62
N SER A 546 11.86 -19.90 21.77
CA SER A 546 11.70 -21.03 20.84
C SER A 546 11.25 -20.65 19.42
N ASN A 547 10.70 -19.45 19.23
CA ASN A 547 10.31 -18.93 17.91
C ASN A 547 11.26 -17.86 17.37
N PHE A 548 12.41 -17.61 18.01
CA PHE A 548 13.43 -16.68 17.49
C PHE A 548 14.27 -17.34 16.39
N ILE A 549 14.58 -16.57 15.35
CA ILE A 549 15.47 -16.99 14.26
C ILE A 549 16.86 -16.43 14.55
N LYS A 550 17.83 -17.30 14.86
CA LYS A 550 19.21 -16.91 15.10
C LYS A 550 19.85 -16.39 13.80
N VAL A 551 20.47 -15.21 13.88
CA VAL A 551 21.22 -14.57 12.79
C VAL A 551 22.69 -15.00 12.92
N GLY A 552 23.07 -16.01 12.14
CA GLY A 552 24.47 -16.39 11.94
C GLY A 552 25.22 -15.37 11.06
N PRO A 553 26.48 -15.64 10.69
CA PRO A 553 27.28 -14.77 9.82
C PRO A 553 26.56 -14.46 8.50
N LEU A 554 26.54 -13.19 8.13
CA LEU A 554 25.89 -12.70 6.92
C LEU A 554 26.91 -12.41 5.81
N PRO A 555 26.47 -12.25 4.55
CA PRO A 555 27.30 -11.66 3.51
C PRO A 555 27.76 -10.25 3.92
N VAL A 556 29.00 -9.87 3.54
CA VAL A 556 29.63 -8.60 3.96
C VAL A 556 28.77 -7.37 3.69
N HIS A 557 28.00 -7.35 2.60
CA HIS A 557 27.09 -6.23 2.30
C HIS A 557 25.83 -6.19 3.17
N GLN A 558 25.42 -7.31 3.77
CA GLN A 558 24.34 -7.33 4.76
C GLN A 558 24.85 -6.94 6.16
N GLU A 559 26.04 -7.42 6.55
CA GLU A 559 26.74 -7.00 7.78
C GLU A 559 26.85 -5.46 7.85
N ARG A 560 27.39 -4.83 6.79
CA ARG A 560 27.48 -3.36 6.69
C ARG A 560 26.13 -2.65 6.72
N GLY A 561 25.06 -3.32 6.29
CA GLY A 561 23.69 -2.82 6.37
C GLY A 561 23.16 -2.70 7.81
N LEU A 562 23.70 -3.48 8.76
CA LEU A 562 23.29 -3.43 10.17
C LEU A 562 23.72 -2.12 10.85
N HIS A 563 24.83 -1.51 10.44
CA HIS A 563 25.29 -0.19 10.92
C HIS A 563 24.32 0.97 10.63
N MET A 564 23.30 0.77 9.79
CA MET A 564 22.20 1.74 9.61
C MET A 564 21.05 1.55 10.62
N LEU A 565 20.95 0.39 11.25
CA LEU A 565 19.73 -0.06 11.95
C LEU A 565 19.96 -0.32 13.43
N ASP A 566 21.07 -0.97 13.76
CA ASP A 566 21.40 -1.30 15.14
C ASP A 566 21.76 -0.03 15.91
N SER A 567 21.46 -0.04 17.21
CA SER A 567 21.48 1.15 18.06
C SER A 567 22.76 1.27 18.88
N ILE A 568 23.45 0.13 19.12
CA ILE A 568 24.78 0.09 19.72
C ILE A 568 25.79 0.98 18.98
N ASP A 569 25.72 1.01 17.65
CA ASP A 569 26.61 1.79 16.76
C ASP A 569 26.42 3.32 16.87
N TYR A 570 25.38 3.77 17.59
CA TYR A 570 25.04 5.17 17.83
C TYR A 570 25.07 5.51 19.33
N ALA A 571 25.57 4.62 20.20
CA ALA A 571 25.56 4.80 21.65
C ALA A 571 26.27 6.08 22.12
N ALA A 572 27.29 6.56 21.39
CA ALA A 572 27.96 7.84 21.64
C ALA A 572 26.99 9.04 21.65
N ASN A 573 25.90 8.98 20.87
CA ASN A 573 24.92 10.07 20.79
C ASN A 573 24.08 10.21 22.08
N ALA A 574 24.17 9.28 23.03
CA ALA A 574 23.64 9.45 24.38
C ALA A 574 24.39 10.52 25.21
N ALA A 575 25.53 11.04 24.72
CA ALA A 575 26.14 12.29 25.21
C ALA A 575 25.35 13.54 24.78
N VAL A 576 24.64 13.45 23.65
CA VAL A 576 23.81 14.52 23.12
C VAL A 576 22.44 14.51 23.79
N VAL A 577 21.75 13.36 23.74
CA VAL A 577 20.40 13.16 24.26
C VAL A 577 20.41 12.23 25.50
N PRO A 578 19.83 12.64 26.64
CA PRO A 578 19.86 11.84 27.85
C PRO A 578 18.90 10.65 27.75
N ALA A 579 19.43 9.43 27.91
CA ALA A 579 18.65 8.19 27.90
C ALA A 579 18.45 7.64 29.33
N ILE A 580 17.20 7.58 29.78
CA ILE A 580 16.78 7.06 31.07
C ILE A 580 16.19 5.66 30.83
N ALA A 581 17.06 4.66 30.73
CA ALA A 581 16.70 3.29 30.37
C ALA A 581 16.15 2.50 31.59
N ALA A 582 15.12 1.69 31.38
CA ALA A 582 14.57 0.83 32.44
C ALA A 582 14.30 -0.62 31.97
N ILE A 583 14.37 -1.60 32.87
CA ILE A 583 14.02 -2.99 32.57
C ILE A 583 13.62 -3.78 33.82
N GLY A 584 12.84 -4.85 33.67
CA GLY A 584 12.58 -5.82 34.74
C GLY A 584 13.80 -6.70 35.03
N ASP A 585 14.05 -7.03 36.30
CA ASP A 585 15.17 -7.90 36.70
C ASP A 585 15.08 -9.35 36.20
N LYS A 586 13.91 -9.77 35.71
CA LYS A 586 13.64 -11.08 35.08
C LYS A 586 13.16 -10.94 33.63
N ASP A 587 13.43 -9.83 32.97
CA ASP A 587 13.10 -9.67 31.56
C ASP A 587 13.90 -10.66 30.71
N VAL A 588 13.24 -11.36 29.79
CA VAL A 588 13.91 -12.26 28.83
C VAL A 588 14.89 -11.51 27.93
N PHE A 589 14.73 -10.19 27.78
CA PHE A 589 15.63 -9.32 27.01
C PHE A 589 16.68 -8.59 27.88
N PHE A 590 16.87 -8.98 29.15
CA PHE A 590 17.83 -8.32 30.06
C PHE A 590 19.25 -8.21 29.45
N GLN A 591 19.66 -9.21 28.66
CA GLN A 591 20.96 -9.18 27.97
C GLN A 591 21.15 -7.99 27.02
N SER A 592 20.10 -7.48 26.38
CA SER A 592 20.19 -6.34 25.46
C SER A 592 20.39 -5.02 26.21
N HIS A 593 19.77 -4.89 27.39
CA HIS A 593 19.94 -3.74 28.28
C HIS A 593 21.34 -3.72 28.92
N VAL A 594 21.86 -4.89 29.30
CA VAL A 594 23.27 -5.04 29.69
C VAL A 594 24.19 -4.72 28.52
N HIS A 595 23.88 -5.16 27.30
CA HIS A 595 24.73 -4.86 26.13
C HIS A 595 24.81 -3.36 25.81
N MET A 596 23.68 -2.63 25.87
CA MET A 596 23.72 -1.17 25.73
C MET A 596 24.55 -0.51 26.84
N GLN A 597 24.48 -1.00 28.09
CA GLN A 597 25.34 -0.52 29.16
C GLN A 597 26.83 -0.78 28.89
N GLU A 598 27.19 -1.98 28.39
CA GLU A 598 28.56 -2.32 27.99
C GLU A 598 29.08 -1.40 26.88
N VAL A 599 28.25 -1.10 25.87
CA VAL A 599 28.64 -0.27 24.71
C VAL A 599 28.71 1.21 25.09
N MET A 600 27.73 1.74 25.83
CA MET A 600 27.81 3.10 26.38
C MET A 600 29.07 3.29 27.24
N ALA A 601 29.44 2.29 28.06
CA ALA A 601 30.65 2.35 28.86
C ALA A 601 31.94 2.41 28.01
N LYS A 602 31.99 1.72 26.86
CA LYS A 602 33.10 1.83 25.89
C LYS A 602 33.18 3.23 25.27
N GLU A 603 32.04 3.89 25.06
CA GLU A 603 31.96 5.29 24.60
C GLU A 603 32.26 6.32 25.69
N GLY A 604 32.63 5.89 26.91
CA GLY A 604 32.88 6.75 28.07
C GLY A 604 31.61 7.22 28.81
N LEU A 605 30.43 6.68 28.46
CA LEU A 605 29.13 7.12 28.96
C LEU A 605 28.56 6.19 30.03
N LYS A 606 28.03 6.78 31.10
CA LYS A 606 27.31 6.04 32.15
C LYS A 606 25.82 6.00 31.82
N MET A 607 25.32 4.84 31.38
CA MET A 607 23.89 4.63 31.19
C MET A 607 23.11 4.88 32.49
N VAL A 608 22.03 5.67 32.43
CA VAL A 608 21.06 5.75 33.53
C VAL A 608 20.22 4.48 33.49
N ASN A 609 20.60 3.51 34.32
CA ASN A 609 19.99 2.20 34.40
C ASN A 609 19.01 2.14 35.59
N LEU A 610 17.72 1.94 35.32
CA LEU A 610 16.68 1.71 36.32
C LEU A 610 16.20 0.24 36.26
N ILE A 611 16.49 -0.54 37.30
CA ILE A 611 16.05 -1.94 37.41
C ILE A 611 14.77 -2.02 38.22
N SER A 612 13.71 -2.54 37.59
CA SER A 612 12.40 -2.82 38.17
C SER A 612 12.43 -4.17 38.92
N PRO A 613 12.35 -4.18 40.26
CA PRO A 613 12.56 -5.40 41.04
C PRO A 613 11.40 -6.39 40.90
N GLY A 614 11.74 -7.65 40.71
CA GLY A 614 10.83 -8.77 40.63
C GLY A 614 10.07 -8.95 39.31
N THR A 615 10.16 -8.03 38.34
CA THR A 615 9.32 -8.03 37.12
C THR A 615 9.98 -8.70 35.91
N GLY A 616 9.16 -9.32 35.07
CA GLY A 616 9.58 -9.89 33.77
C GLY A 616 9.66 -8.83 32.67
N HIS A 617 9.04 -9.11 31.52
CA HIS A 617 8.96 -8.20 30.37
C HIS A 617 7.98 -7.02 30.59
N THR A 618 8.23 -6.24 31.65
CA THR A 618 7.51 -5.02 32.04
C THR A 618 8.28 -4.31 33.17
N ILE A 619 7.95 -3.04 33.43
CA ILE A 619 8.45 -2.28 34.58
C ILE A 619 7.32 -1.96 35.57
N ASP A 620 7.66 -1.86 36.85
CA ASP A 620 6.71 -1.58 37.92
C ASP A 620 6.32 -0.06 37.99
N PRO A 621 5.19 0.30 38.61
CA PRO A 621 4.76 1.69 38.73
C PRO A 621 5.72 2.63 39.48
N VAL A 622 6.56 2.13 40.40
CA VAL A 622 7.60 2.91 41.08
C VAL A 622 8.72 3.24 40.09
N THR A 623 9.26 2.24 39.40
CA THR A 623 10.31 2.41 38.39
C THR A 623 9.86 3.32 37.24
N HIS A 624 8.63 3.15 36.75
CA HIS A 624 8.08 4.02 35.71
C HIS A 624 7.92 5.48 36.19
N ARG A 625 7.49 5.71 37.44
CA ARG A 625 7.45 7.07 38.02
C ARG A 625 8.85 7.68 38.15
N GLU A 626 9.86 6.91 38.55
CA GLU A 626 11.24 7.41 38.63
C GLU A 626 11.83 7.72 37.25
N GLN A 627 11.51 6.92 36.22
CA GLN A 627 11.86 7.21 34.83
C GLN A 627 11.26 8.54 34.36
N LEU A 628 9.94 8.72 34.54
CA LEU A 628 9.24 9.96 34.19
C LEU A 628 9.72 11.17 34.99
N ARG A 629 10.10 10.98 36.27
CA ARG A 629 10.65 12.05 37.13
C ARG A 629 11.98 12.57 36.57
N ARG A 630 12.91 11.69 36.18
CA ARG A 630 14.20 12.07 35.56
C ARG A 630 14.02 12.70 34.18
N ILE A 631 13.11 12.17 33.37
CA ILE A 631 12.70 12.81 32.10
C ILE A 631 12.21 14.26 32.35
N GLY A 632 11.45 14.48 33.42
CA GLY A 632 11.02 15.79 33.90
C GLY A 632 12.16 16.79 34.17
N GLU A 633 13.30 16.33 34.72
CA GLU A 633 14.48 17.17 34.99
C GLU A 633 15.15 17.70 33.72
N HIS A 634 14.96 17.03 32.59
CA HIS A 634 15.44 17.47 31.27
C HIS A 634 14.39 18.31 30.54
N VAL A 635 13.12 17.88 30.56
CA VAL A 635 11.96 18.63 30.06
C VAL A 635 11.89 20.06 30.63
N ALA A 636 12.17 20.23 31.92
CA ALA A 636 12.16 21.55 32.56
C ALA A 636 13.11 22.55 31.87
N LYS A 637 14.28 22.06 31.43
CA LYS A 637 15.33 22.83 30.75
C LYS A 637 14.99 23.09 29.27
N GLY A 638 14.41 22.09 28.59
CA GLY A 638 14.18 22.12 27.14
C GLY A 638 15.45 21.75 26.35
N LEU A 639 15.34 21.77 25.02
CA LEU A 639 16.49 21.59 24.11
C LEU A 639 17.45 22.80 24.15
N ASP A 640 18.75 22.51 24.27
CA ASP A 640 19.80 23.53 24.11
C ASP A 640 20.21 23.63 22.64
N HIS A 641 19.68 24.63 21.92
CA HIS A 641 20.06 24.91 20.53
C HIS A 641 21.50 25.44 20.39
N ALA A 642 22.10 25.93 21.48
CA ALA A 642 23.47 26.44 21.54
C ALA A 642 24.42 25.45 22.22
N LYS A 643 24.07 24.14 22.28
CA LYS A 643 24.83 23.07 22.95
C LYS A 643 26.32 23.19 22.63
N ARG A 644 27.11 23.50 23.66
CA ARG A 644 28.54 23.81 23.52
C ARG A 644 29.36 22.57 23.18
N GLU A 645 29.34 21.58 24.05
CA GLU A 645 30.00 20.29 23.85
C GLU A 645 29.17 19.43 22.89
N LEU A 646 29.67 19.20 21.67
CA LEU A 646 28.99 18.40 20.65
C LEU A 646 29.85 17.19 20.25
N ARG A 647 29.33 15.99 20.48
CA ARG A 647 29.87 14.71 19.98
C ARG A 647 28.77 13.99 19.22
N PHE A 648 28.94 13.81 17.91
CA PHE A 648 27.94 13.17 17.04
C PHE A 648 28.56 12.06 16.20
N VAL A 649 27.96 10.87 16.25
CA VAL A 649 28.33 9.68 15.48
C VAL A 649 27.20 9.32 14.53
N THR A 650 27.56 8.99 13.28
CA THR A 650 26.65 8.38 12.31
C THR A 650 27.41 7.44 11.37
N TRP A 651 26.67 6.59 10.66
CA TRP A 651 27.21 5.68 9.63
C TRP A 651 26.58 5.92 8.25
N THR A 652 25.66 6.89 8.14
CA THR A 652 24.96 7.23 6.89
C THR A 652 24.38 8.64 6.92
N LEU A 653 24.36 9.32 5.77
CA LEU A 653 23.73 10.64 5.61
C LEU A 653 22.20 10.63 5.68
N LYS A 654 21.57 9.47 5.90
CA LYS A 654 20.17 9.40 6.38
C LYS A 654 20.02 10.08 7.75
N TYR A 655 21.05 9.97 8.60
CA TYR A 655 21.07 10.54 9.95
C TYR A 655 22.21 11.55 10.06
N ASN A 656 21.96 12.77 9.57
CA ASN A 656 23.02 13.75 9.30
C ASN A 656 22.99 15.02 10.17
N ARG A 657 22.05 15.18 11.10
CA ARG A 657 21.85 16.44 11.85
C ARG A 657 21.91 16.26 13.36
N CYS A 658 22.61 17.18 14.01
CA CYS A 658 22.77 17.21 15.46
C CYS A 658 22.97 18.65 15.95
N HIS A 659 21.92 19.24 16.55
CA HIS A 659 21.86 20.66 16.94
C HIS A 659 22.25 21.58 15.77
N TRP A 660 23.33 22.35 15.90
CA TRP A 660 23.84 23.27 14.88
C TRP A 660 24.67 22.59 13.77
N LEU A 661 24.93 21.28 13.85
CA LEU A 661 25.68 20.52 12.85
C LEU A 661 24.75 19.87 11.81
N GLU A 662 25.12 19.97 10.53
CA GLU A 662 24.59 19.17 9.42
C GLU A 662 25.74 18.54 8.63
N LEU A 663 25.87 17.22 8.61
CA LEU A 663 26.80 16.52 7.73
C LEU A 663 26.25 16.48 6.30
N LEU A 664 27.11 16.67 5.30
CA LEU A 664 26.72 16.84 3.89
C LEU A 664 27.39 15.83 2.95
N ALA A 665 28.60 15.37 3.27
CA ALA A 665 29.30 14.30 2.57
C ALA A 665 30.19 13.52 3.55
N LEU A 666 30.22 12.19 3.45
CA LEU A 666 31.13 11.30 4.20
C LEU A 666 32.33 10.92 3.32
N GLY A 667 33.33 10.28 3.92
CA GLY A 667 34.41 9.63 3.16
C GLY A 667 33.96 8.28 2.60
N GLU A 668 33.20 7.53 3.39
CA GLU A 668 32.63 6.24 3.07
C GLU A 668 31.36 5.96 3.90
N HIS A 669 30.23 5.68 3.24
CA HIS A 669 29.02 5.19 3.92
C HIS A 669 29.21 3.79 4.52
N TYR A 670 28.55 3.55 5.66
CA TYR A 670 28.66 2.33 6.47
C TYR A 670 30.07 2.09 7.05
N GLU A 671 30.86 3.16 7.19
CA GLU A 671 31.97 3.28 8.15
C GLU A 671 31.61 4.36 9.18
N ARG A 672 32.13 4.26 10.40
CA ARG A 672 31.86 5.23 11.47
C ARG A 672 32.34 6.62 11.07
N ALA A 673 31.45 7.60 11.08
CA ALA A 673 31.76 9.01 11.00
C ALA A 673 31.51 9.68 12.35
N GLU A 674 32.47 10.49 12.81
CA GLU A 674 32.45 11.08 14.14
C GLU A 674 32.93 12.53 14.14
N PHE A 675 32.10 13.42 14.68
CA PHE A 675 32.38 14.84 14.82
C PHE A 675 32.41 15.22 16.30
N VAL A 676 33.51 15.79 16.76
CA VAL A 676 33.69 16.28 18.14
C VAL A 676 34.13 17.72 18.11
N ALA A 677 33.39 18.61 18.79
CA ALA A 677 33.64 20.05 18.77
C ALA A 677 33.07 20.77 20.00
N ASP A 678 33.70 21.89 20.35
CA ASP A 678 33.25 22.83 21.39
C ASP A 678 32.81 24.17 20.79
N GLY A 679 31.58 24.57 21.11
CA GLY A 679 31.01 25.91 20.83
C GLY A 679 31.17 26.87 22.01
N SER A 680 31.48 28.13 21.70
CA SER A 680 31.68 29.22 22.66
C SER A 680 30.49 30.20 22.69
N LEU A 681 30.43 31.08 23.71
CA LEU A 681 29.31 32.03 23.91
C LEU A 681 29.23 33.14 22.85
N ASP A 682 30.34 33.43 22.17
CA ASP A 682 30.44 34.28 20.98
C ASP A 682 30.06 33.53 19.67
N GLY A 683 29.64 32.27 19.77
CA GLY A 683 29.39 31.40 18.64
C GLY A 683 30.64 30.90 17.93
N SER A 684 31.85 31.11 18.46
CA SER A 684 33.08 30.48 17.95
C SER A 684 33.04 28.95 18.12
N ILE A 685 33.67 28.20 17.21
CA ILE A 685 33.79 26.73 17.28
C ILE A 685 35.26 26.30 17.22
N VAL A 686 35.62 25.32 18.05
CA VAL A 686 36.81 24.47 17.88
C VAL A 686 36.37 23.03 17.59
N VAL A 687 36.75 22.49 16.44
CA VAL A 687 36.54 21.08 16.08
C VAL A 687 37.81 20.29 16.41
N TRP A 688 37.66 19.26 17.23
CA TRP A 688 38.72 18.37 17.69
C TRP A 688 38.85 17.10 16.85
N GLN A 689 37.75 16.64 16.24
CA GLN A 689 37.66 15.40 15.47
C GLN A 689 36.60 15.54 14.37
N ALA A 690 36.88 15.06 13.17
CA ALA A 690 35.97 15.08 12.01
C ALA A 690 36.18 13.82 11.14
N ASP A 691 36.21 12.65 11.79
CA ASP A 691 36.57 11.39 11.15
C ASP A 691 35.50 10.93 10.16
N ASN A 692 35.96 10.41 9.01
CA ASN A 692 35.13 9.99 7.88
C ASN A 692 34.14 11.06 7.36
N ILE A 693 34.42 12.35 7.58
CA ILE A 693 33.59 13.47 7.09
C ILE A 693 34.37 14.22 5.98
N ARG A 694 33.67 14.59 4.90
CA ARG A 694 34.24 15.36 3.77
C ARG A 694 33.64 16.74 3.64
N GLN A 695 32.38 16.90 4.03
CA GLN A 695 31.68 18.19 4.01
C GLN A 695 30.63 18.24 5.11
N PHE A 696 30.51 19.39 5.78
CA PHE A 696 29.49 19.67 6.78
C PHE A 696 29.09 21.15 6.75
N ALA A 697 27.95 21.48 7.34
CA ALA A 697 27.43 22.82 7.51
C ALA A 697 27.23 23.14 8.99
N ILE A 698 27.53 24.39 9.35
CA ILE A 698 27.27 24.97 10.65
C ILE A 698 26.07 25.92 10.53
N HIS A 699 25.02 25.61 11.28
CA HIS A 699 23.77 26.37 11.37
C HIS A 699 23.81 27.36 12.56
N PRO A 700 22.96 28.41 12.54
CA PRO A 700 22.70 29.23 13.73
C PRO A 700 22.31 28.36 14.94
N PRO A 701 22.66 28.74 16.19
CA PRO A 701 23.20 30.05 16.59
C PRO A 701 24.73 30.20 16.48
N MET A 702 25.47 29.17 16.05
CA MET A 702 26.93 29.24 15.93
C MET A 702 27.38 30.06 14.71
N LEU A 703 28.58 30.66 14.78
CA LEU A 703 29.19 31.51 13.74
C LEU A 703 28.34 32.73 13.30
N GLN A 704 27.50 33.24 14.20
CA GLN A 704 26.63 34.39 13.93
C GLN A 704 27.16 35.74 14.43
N ASP A 705 28.15 35.77 15.33
CA ASP A 705 28.81 37.02 15.76
C ASP A 705 29.87 37.47 14.74
N PRO A 706 30.03 38.78 14.46
CA PRO A 706 31.14 39.33 13.66
C PRO A 706 32.55 38.91 14.12
N GLY A 707 32.76 38.66 15.40
CA GLY A 707 34.03 38.23 16.00
C GLY A 707 34.23 36.71 16.07
N ALA A 708 33.21 35.90 15.70
CA ALA A 708 33.26 34.46 15.83
C ALA A 708 34.37 33.83 14.98
N LYS A 709 35.02 32.79 15.53
CA LYS A 709 36.14 32.08 14.93
C LYS A 709 35.80 30.61 14.71
N PHE A 710 36.44 30.01 13.70
CA PHE A 710 36.35 28.58 13.44
C PHE A 710 37.75 27.97 13.41
N CYS A 711 37.96 26.90 14.18
CA CYS A 711 39.20 26.14 14.22
C CYS A 711 38.91 24.66 13.97
N ILE A 712 39.76 23.99 13.18
CA ILE A 712 39.72 22.54 12.91
C ILE A 712 41.15 22.07 12.61
N ASP A 713 41.50 20.85 12.99
CA ASP A 713 42.86 20.28 12.85
C ASP A 713 43.97 21.19 13.44
N GLY A 714 43.65 21.97 14.48
CA GLY A 714 44.53 22.97 15.10
C GLY A 714 44.74 24.25 14.28
N GLY A 715 44.11 24.40 13.11
CA GLY A 715 44.19 25.58 12.25
C GLY A 715 42.92 26.43 12.26
N TYR A 716 43.08 27.75 12.32
CA TYR A 716 41.97 28.69 12.11
C TYR A 716 41.60 28.78 10.62
N ILE A 717 40.32 28.64 10.32
CA ILE A 717 39.77 28.81 8.97
C ILE A 717 39.22 30.24 8.84
N PRO A 718 39.68 31.06 7.87
CA PRO A 718 39.11 32.37 7.61
C PRO A 718 37.61 32.28 7.26
N LEU A 719 36.79 33.00 8.00
CA LEU A 719 35.36 33.11 7.73
C LEU A 719 35.06 34.35 6.87
N PRO A 720 33.99 34.34 6.05
CA PRO A 720 33.52 35.54 5.38
C PRO A 720 33.17 36.64 6.39
N GLU A 721 33.50 37.90 6.07
CA GLU A 721 33.16 39.07 6.90
C GLU A 721 31.68 39.07 7.29
N ARG A 722 31.36 39.65 8.45
CA ARG A 722 29.99 39.82 8.92
C ARG A 722 29.87 41.13 9.70
N LYS A 723 28.72 41.77 9.63
CA LYS A 723 28.35 42.98 10.36
C LYS A 723 27.22 42.70 11.34
N ALA A 724 27.14 43.49 12.41
CA ALA A 724 26.05 43.40 13.36
C ALA A 724 24.71 43.73 12.66
N GLY A 725 23.75 42.81 12.75
CA GLY A 725 22.46 42.92 12.05
C GLY A 725 22.37 42.15 10.73
N ASP A 726 23.46 41.56 10.23
CA ASP A 726 23.39 40.65 9.06
C ASP A 726 22.45 39.46 9.33
N PRO A 727 21.66 38.99 8.35
CA PRO A 727 20.71 37.90 8.52
C PRO A 727 21.41 36.58 8.89
N PRO A 728 20.71 35.63 9.56
CA PRO A 728 21.28 34.34 9.92
C PRO A 728 21.83 33.59 8.70
N ARG A 729 23.07 33.09 8.80
CA ARG A 729 23.77 32.40 7.69
C ARG A 729 24.18 30.99 8.10
N VAL A 730 24.14 30.06 7.16
CA VAL A 730 24.65 28.70 7.33
C VAL A 730 25.92 28.56 6.50
N LEU A 731 27.06 28.25 7.12
CA LEU A 731 28.34 28.11 6.40
C LEU A 731 28.70 26.65 6.19
N VAL A 732 29.13 26.31 4.97
CA VAL A 732 29.62 24.98 4.61
C VAL A 732 31.14 24.94 4.68
N PHE A 733 31.67 23.88 5.28
CA PHE A 733 33.08 23.54 5.36
C PHE A 733 33.34 22.26 4.57
N ALA A 734 34.40 22.24 3.75
CA ALA A 734 34.76 21.13 2.87
C ALA A 734 36.25 20.78 2.96
N LEU A 735 36.57 19.49 2.88
CA LEU A 735 37.93 18.95 2.93
C LEU A 735 38.52 18.81 1.51
N GLU A 736 39.26 19.82 1.07
CA GLU A 736 39.85 19.90 -0.27
C GLU A 736 41.36 19.70 -0.23
N GLY A 737 41.88 18.70 -0.96
CA GLY A 737 43.33 18.44 -1.03
C GLY A 737 43.98 18.17 0.34
N GLY A 738 43.21 17.60 1.28
CA GLY A 738 43.65 17.35 2.66
C GLY A 738 43.63 18.57 3.57
N LYS A 739 42.90 19.66 3.22
CA LYS A 739 42.73 20.84 4.06
C LYS A 739 41.28 21.33 4.08
N TRP A 740 40.78 21.68 5.27
CA TRP A 740 39.47 22.30 5.42
C TRP A 740 39.44 23.74 4.89
N LYS A 741 38.32 24.12 4.29
CA LYS A 741 38.02 25.49 3.82
C LYS A 741 36.53 25.79 4.00
N VAL A 742 36.16 27.07 4.06
CA VAL A 742 34.77 27.48 3.82
C VAL A 742 34.47 27.35 2.33
N ALA A 743 33.49 26.51 1.97
CA ALA A 743 33.01 26.36 0.59
C ALA A 743 32.00 27.45 0.19
N GLY A 744 31.30 28.02 1.18
CA GLY A 744 30.37 29.14 1.00
C GLY A 744 29.10 29.02 1.86
N PRO A 745 28.10 29.89 1.62
CA PRO A 745 26.76 29.74 2.15
C PRO A 745 26.10 28.42 1.70
N ARG A 746 25.30 27.79 2.58
CA ARG A 746 24.67 26.48 2.36
C ARG A 746 23.77 26.42 1.13
N GLU A 747 23.13 27.55 0.80
CA GLU A 747 22.26 27.76 -0.33
C GLU A 747 22.99 27.88 -1.68
N SER A 748 24.29 28.21 -1.67
CA SER A 748 25.12 28.25 -2.89
C SER A 748 25.88 26.96 -3.18
N VAL A 749 26.00 26.06 -2.18
CA VAL A 749 26.73 24.80 -2.34
C VAL A 749 25.85 23.71 -2.96
N VAL A 750 26.21 23.31 -4.18
CA VAL A 750 25.64 22.14 -4.87
C VAL A 750 26.27 20.86 -4.31
N LEU A 751 25.44 19.94 -3.83
CA LEU A 751 25.88 18.63 -3.34
C LEU A 751 25.96 17.60 -4.48
N THR A 752 27.06 16.86 -4.53
CA THR A 752 27.29 15.76 -5.49
C THR A 752 27.47 14.43 -4.74
N GLY A 753 27.52 13.30 -5.46
CA GLY A 753 27.74 11.99 -4.82
C GLY A 753 26.60 11.53 -3.91
N LYS A 754 26.91 10.73 -2.89
CA LYS A 754 25.99 10.40 -1.80
C LYS A 754 25.82 11.61 -0.88
N ARG A 755 24.57 11.97 -0.60
CA ARG A 755 24.19 13.19 0.12
C ARG A 755 22.91 12.94 0.95
N PRO A 756 22.53 13.81 1.90
CA PRO A 756 21.38 13.57 2.77
C PRO A 756 20.07 13.34 1.99
N GLY A 757 19.40 12.22 2.29
CA GLY A 757 18.20 11.74 1.60
C GLY A 757 18.45 11.05 0.26
N LEU A 758 19.72 10.94 -0.16
CA LEU A 758 20.19 10.39 -1.44
C LEU A 758 21.53 9.66 -1.24
N GLN A 759 21.50 8.59 -0.45
CA GLN A 759 22.68 7.82 -0.04
C GLN A 759 22.54 6.29 -0.09
N GLY A 760 21.35 5.76 -0.34
CA GLY A 760 21.05 4.32 -0.30
C GLY A 760 20.76 3.81 1.12
N PRO A 761 20.53 2.50 1.32
CA PRO A 761 20.49 1.41 0.31
C PRO A 761 19.22 1.46 -0.56
N ILE A 762 18.96 0.45 -1.40
CA ILE A 762 17.73 0.31 -2.19
C ILE A 762 16.48 0.56 -1.32
N ASP A 763 16.44 -0.04 -0.13
CA ASP A 763 15.32 0.06 0.83
C ASP A 763 15.04 1.49 1.33
N ASP A 764 15.98 2.43 1.23
CA ASP A 764 15.77 3.83 1.65
C ASP A 764 14.78 4.58 0.74
N ALA A 765 14.67 4.18 -0.53
CA ALA A 765 13.80 4.83 -1.52
C ALA A 765 12.32 4.83 -1.12
N PHE A 766 11.89 3.86 -0.29
CA PHE A 766 10.52 3.66 0.17
C PHE A 766 10.22 4.35 1.51
N THR A 767 11.12 5.21 1.98
CA THR A 767 10.93 6.05 3.18
C THR A 767 10.46 7.49 2.87
N ALA A 768 10.32 7.81 1.58
CA ALA A 768 9.89 9.09 1.01
C ALA A 768 8.93 8.83 -0.18
N PRO A 769 8.27 9.85 -0.77
CA PRO A 769 7.30 9.66 -1.86
C PRO A 769 7.91 8.91 -3.05
N PHE A 770 7.29 7.81 -3.48
CA PHE A 770 7.78 6.97 -4.58
C PHE A 770 6.68 6.57 -5.57
N LEU A 771 7.09 6.26 -6.81
CA LEU A 771 6.23 5.78 -7.88
C LEU A 771 6.87 4.58 -8.58
N CYS A 772 6.15 3.45 -8.61
CA CYS A 772 6.51 2.31 -9.44
C CYS A 772 6.05 2.50 -10.88
N VAL A 773 6.94 2.24 -11.83
CA VAL A 773 6.72 2.40 -13.26
C VAL A 773 6.83 1.03 -13.94
N ARG A 774 5.70 0.49 -14.39
CA ARG A 774 5.65 -0.73 -15.21
C ARG A 774 5.96 -0.39 -16.67
N GLY A 775 6.96 -1.06 -17.25
CA GLY A 775 7.17 -1.04 -18.70
C GLY A 775 6.03 -1.71 -19.46
N THR A 776 5.57 -1.12 -20.57
CA THR A 776 4.52 -1.68 -21.43
C THR A 776 5.00 -2.03 -22.85
N GLY A 777 6.27 -1.75 -23.17
CA GLY A 777 6.90 -2.17 -24.42
C GLY A 777 7.32 -3.65 -24.44
N THR A 778 7.83 -4.10 -25.58
CA THR A 778 8.36 -5.47 -25.74
C THR A 778 9.73 -5.61 -25.08
N PRO A 779 9.90 -6.47 -24.05
CA PRO A 779 11.20 -6.67 -23.41
C PRO A 779 12.24 -7.19 -24.41
N TRP A 780 13.50 -6.80 -24.21
CA TRP A 780 14.64 -7.40 -24.89
C TRP A 780 14.77 -8.89 -24.55
N ASN A 781 14.51 -9.27 -23.29
CA ASN A 781 14.63 -10.65 -22.83
C ASN A 781 13.34 -11.10 -22.08
N PRO A 782 12.53 -12.02 -22.63
CA PRO A 782 11.25 -12.40 -22.05
C PRO A 782 11.28 -12.88 -20.59
N ALA A 783 12.34 -13.61 -20.20
CA ALA A 783 12.51 -14.07 -18.82
C ALA A 783 12.74 -12.90 -17.84
N VAL A 784 13.50 -11.88 -18.25
CA VAL A 784 13.71 -10.67 -17.45
C VAL A 784 12.43 -9.83 -17.37
N GLY A 785 11.67 -9.71 -18.47
CA GLY A 785 10.35 -9.07 -18.46
C GLY A 785 9.39 -9.75 -17.47
N ALA A 786 9.26 -11.08 -17.55
CA ALA A 786 8.42 -11.87 -16.65
C ALA A 786 8.84 -11.74 -15.17
N TRP A 787 10.16 -11.74 -14.90
CA TRP A 787 10.71 -11.52 -13.56
C TRP A 787 10.46 -10.10 -13.05
N ALA A 788 10.62 -9.07 -13.87
CA ALA A 788 10.38 -7.68 -13.47
C ALA A 788 8.90 -7.44 -13.14
N ASP A 789 7.97 -7.94 -13.97
CA ASP A 789 6.54 -7.90 -13.68
C ASP A 789 6.18 -8.69 -12.41
N ALA A 790 6.84 -9.83 -12.17
CA ALA A 790 6.65 -10.60 -10.94
C ALA A 790 7.21 -9.88 -9.70
N SER A 791 8.35 -9.20 -9.81
CA SER A 791 8.95 -8.42 -8.73
C SER A 791 8.10 -7.20 -8.39
N LEU A 792 7.48 -6.56 -9.38
CA LEU A 792 6.46 -5.53 -9.15
C LEU A 792 5.23 -6.11 -8.44
N ARG A 793 4.68 -7.26 -8.87
CA ARG A 793 3.56 -7.93 -8.19
C ARG A 793 3.88 -8.34 -6.75
N ARG A 794 5.12 -8.77 -6.49
CA ARG A 794 5.61 -9.10 -5.14
C ARG A 794 5.67 -7.86 -4.27
N PHE A 795 6.35 -6.81 -4.73
CA PHE A 795 6.53 -5.58 -3.95
C PHE A 795 5.20 -4.88 -3.64
N THR A 796 4.28 -4.78 -4.61
CA THR A 796 2.95 -4.16 -4.37
C THR A 796 2.15 -4.94 -3.32
N TYR A 797 2.20 -6.27 -3.34
CA TYR A 797 1.55 -7.12 -2.34
C TYR A 797 2.22 -7.01 -0.96
N GLU A 798 3.54 -7.17 -0.87
CA GLU A 798 4.29 -7.18 0.39
C GLU A 798 4.20 -5.83 1.11
N PHE A 799 4.39 -4.72 0.37
CA PHE A 799 4.30 -3.38 0.93
C PHE A 799 2.87 -3.04 1.40
N ALA A 800 1.83 -3.39 0.61
CA ALA A 800 0.44 -3.18 1.04
C ALA A 800 0.03 -4.05 2.24
N ARG A 801 0.56 -5.27 2.32
CA ARG A 801 0.30 -6.21 3.41
C ARG A 801 0.99 -5.80 4.71
N TYR A 802 2.28 -5.50 4.67
CA TYR A 802 3.12 -5.31 5.86
C TYR A 802 3.46 -3.86 6.15
N MET A 803 3.83 -3.07 5.14
CA MET A 803 4.03 -1.61 5.29
C MET A 803 2.71 -0.82 5.22
N ARG A 804 1.55 -1.49 5.16
CA ARG A 804 0.21 -0.94 5.39
C ARG A 804 -0.24 0.18 4.45
N GLY A 805 0.28 0.29 3.22
CA GLY A 805 -0.16 1.28 2.23
C GLY A 805 -0.14 0.72 0.81
N ASP A 806 -1.08 1.13 -0.05
CA ASP A 806 -1.09 0.63 -1.43
C ASP A 806 0.00 1.34 -2.27
N VAL A 807 0.85 0.56 -2.94
CA VAL A 807 1.97 1.08 -3.73
C VAL A 807 1.44 1.89 -4.93
N PRO A 808 1.90 3.15 -5.13
CA PRO A 808 1.61 3.90 -6.34
C PRO A 808 2.25 3.23 -7.57
N VAL A 809 1.43 2.84 -8.55
CA VAL A 809 1.87 2.25 -9.83
C VAL A 809 1.29 3.03 -11.01
N LYS A 810 2.12 3.30 -12.00
CA LYS A 810 1.73 3.78 -13.34
C LYS A 810 2.35 2.92 -14.43
N ASN A 811 1.74 2.90 -15.61
CA ASN A 811 2.45 2.51 -16.82
C ASN A 811 3.49 3.57 -17.17
N ASP A 812 4.61 3.17 -17.77
CA ASP A 812 5.60 4.04 -18.41
C ASP A 812 5.01 5.17 -19.28
N THR A 813 3.93 4.88 -20.00
CA THR A 813 3.15 5.78 -20.86
C THR A 813 2.27 6.78 -20.11
N GLU A 814 2.08 6.60 -18.80
CA GLU A 814 1.27 7.46 -17.91
C GLU A 814 2.13 8.36 -16.99
N VAL A 815 3.45 8.18 -17.00
CA VAL A 815 4.40 8.95 -16.18
C VAL A 815 4.57 10.36 -16.76
N THR A 816 4.30 11.38 -15.94
CA THR A 816 4.49 12.79 -16.28
C THR A 816 5.81 13.32 -15.76
N GLU A 817 6.26 14.47 -16.26
CA GLU A 817 7.40 15.18 -15.65
C GLU A 817 7.15 15.58 -14.19
N SER A 818 5.88 15.75 -13.79
CA SER A 818 5.54 16.08 -12.41
C SER A 818 5.91 14.90 -11.51
N ASP A 819 5.51 13.68 -11.89
CA ASP A 819 5.85 12.45 -11.18
C ASP A 819 7.37 12.27 -11.02
N VAL A 820 8.12 12.59 -12.09
CA VAL A 820 9.60 12.52 -12.17
C VAL A 820 10.27 13.53 -11.23
N ARG A 821 9.67 14.71 -11.02
CA ARG A 821 10.19 15.74 -10.10
C ARG A 821 9.80 15.49 -8.64
N THR A 822 8.61 14.96 -8.39
CA THR A 822 8.07 14.85 -7.02
C THR A 822 8.43 13.54 -6.32
N ASN A 823 8.62 12.43 -7.04
CA ASN A 823 8.79 11.09 -6.46
C ASN A 823 10.15 10.47 -6.76
N ASN A 824 10.56 9.51 -5.92
CA ASN A 824 11.54 8.49 -6.28
C ASN A 824 10.94 7.56 -7.35
N LEU A 825 11.64 7.30 -8.45
CA LEU A 825 11.11 6.45 -9.52
C LEU A 825 11.66 5.03 -9.44
N ILE A 826 10.76 4.05 -9.36
CA ILE A 826 11.07 2.63 -9.23
C ILE A 826 10.70 1.94 -10.55
N LEU A 827 11.66 1.77 -11.45
CA LEU A 827 11.43 1.33 -12.82
C LEU A 827 11.54 -0.19 -12.95
N PHE A 828 10.48 -0.83 -13.44
CA PHE A 828 10.45 -2.28 -13.70
C PHE A 828 10.47 -2.57 -15.21
N GLY A 829 11.31 -3.52 -15.61
CA GLY A 829 11.48 -4.00 -16.97
C GLY A 829 12.94 -4.08 -17.41
N ASP A 830 13.15 -4.13 -18.73
CA ASP A 830 14.44 -3.89 -19.37
C ASP A 830 14.33 -2.66 -20.31
N PRO A 831 15.42 -2.19 -20.95
CA PRO A 831 15.35 -1.02 -21.82
C PRO A 831 14.53 -1.22 -23.11
N GLY A 832 14.05 -2.44 -23.40
CA GLY A 832 13.05 -2.71 -24.42
C GLY A 832 11.62 -2.55 -23.91
N SER A 833 11.32 -3.05 -22.71
CA SER A 833 9.97 -2.94 -22.14
C SER A 833 9.68 -1.61 -21.46
N ASN A 834 10.69 -0.89 -20.95
CA ASN A 834 10.51 0.35 -20.20
C ASN A 834 11.37 1.51 -20.77
N PRO A 835 10.75 2.50 -21.45
CA PRO A 835 11.47 3.61 -22.08
C PRO A 835 12.12 4.56 -21.07
N TRP A 836 11.69 4.58 -19.80
CA TRP A 836 12.36 5.36 -18.75
C TRP A 836 13.70 4.73 -18.35
N ILE A 837 13.81 3.39 -18.37
CA ILE A 837 15.10 2.70 -18.20
C ILE A 837 16.00 3.04 -19.39
N ALA A 838 15.50 2.94 -20.63
CA ALA A 838 16.27 3.30 -21.83
C ALA A 838 16.75 4.76 -21.83
N LYS A 839 15.92 5.70 -21.38
CA LYS A 839 16.24 7.12 -21.25
C LYS A 839 17.30 7.41 -20.17
N ALA A 840 17.27 6.66 -19.06
CA ALA A 840 18.25 6.82 -17.98
C ALA A 840 19.59 6.15 -18.29
N LEU A 841 19.56 4.97 -18.94
CA LEU A 841 20.69 4.04 -19.13
C LEU A 841 22.04 4.66 -19.54
N PRO A 842 22.13 5.65 -20.45
CA PRO A 842 23.41 6.27 -20.80
C PRO A 842 24.17 6.95 -19.64
N ASN A 843 23.48 7.18 -18.51
CA ASN A 843 24.01 7.84 -17.32
C ASN A 843 23.94 6.94 -16.05
N LEU A 844 23.69 5.63 -16.21
CA LEU A 844 23.64 4.67 -15.09
C LEU A 844 24.99 3.96 -14.92
N PRO A 845 25.35 3.49 -13.70
CA PRO A 845 26.62 2.80 -13.43
C PRO A 845 26.72 1.37 -14.01
N VAL A 846 25.81 1.00 -14.92
CA VAL A 846 25.70 -0.33 -15.55
C VAL A 846 25.59 -0.17 -17.07
N THR A 847 26.27 -1.04 -17.83
CA THR A 847 25.97 -1.19 -19.26
C THR A 847 25.00 -2.35 -19.43
N TRP A 848 23.93 -2.13 -20.18
CA TRP A 848 22.92 -3.16 -20.48
C TRP A 848 22.63 -3.17 -21.99
N THR A 849 22.81 -4.32 -22.63
CA THR A 849 22.42 -4.58 -24.03
C THR A 849 21.40 -5.72 -24.08
N ARG A 850 21.00 -6.13 -25.29
CA ARG A 850 20.16 -7.32 -25.49
C ARG A 850 20.84 -8.60 -24.99
N ASP A 851 22.17 -8.63 -25.01
CA ASP A 851 22.97 -9.84 -24.82
C ASP A 851 23.79 -9.83 -23.52
N GLU A 852 24.24 -8.65 -23.06
CA GLU A 852 25.14 -8.46 -21.91
C GLU A 852 24.56 -7.48 -20.87
N VAL A 853 24.58 -7.88 -19.59
CA VAL A 853 24.60 -6.98 -18.43
C VAL A 853 26.05 -6.90 -17.95
N ARG A 854 26.60 -5.69 -17.86
CA ARG A 854 27.97 -5.44 -17.41
C ARG A 854 28.02 -4.40 -16.31
N LEU A 855 28.55 -4.80 -15.15
CA LEU A 855 28.72 -3.98 -13.97
C LEU A 855 30.21 -3.89 -13.63
N GLY A 856 30.83 -2.75 -13.94
CA GLY A 856 32.29 -2.61 -13.87
C GLY A 856 32.99 -3.58 -14.82
N THR A 857 33.77 -4.51 -14.27
CA THR A 857 34.47 -5.58 -15.01
C THR A 857 33.64 -6.86 -15.20
N GLU A 858 32.57 -7.05 -14.43
CA GLU A 858 31.77 -8.29 -14.46
C GLU A 858 30.78 -8.28 -15.63
N ARG A 859 30.62 -9.42 -16.29
CA ARG A 859 29.79 -9.60 -17.50
C ARG A 859 28.89 -10.81 -17.33
N HIS A 860 27.60 -10.62 -17.56
CA HIS A 860 26.56 -11.64 -17.42
C HIS A 860 25.66 -11.61 -18.67
N SER A 861 25.05 -12.75 -19.02
CA SER A 861 24.09 -12.76 -20.13
C SER A 861 22.79 -12.08 -19.72
N ALA A 862 22.36 -11.09 -20.48
CA ALA A 862 21.09 -10.38 -20.28
C ALA A 862 19.85 -11.29 -20.51
N THR A 863 20.04 -12.48 -21.08
CA THR A 863 18.97 -13.47 -21.27
C THR A 863 18.42 -14.02 -19.94
N ASN A 864 19.26 -14.11 -18.92
CA ASN A 864 18.93 -14.70 -17.61
C ASN A 864 19.57 -13.97 -16.41
N HIS A 865 20.08 -12.74 -16.62
CA HIS A 865 20.50 -11.85 -15.54
C HIS A 865 19.94 -10.44 -15.77
N ALA A 866 19.65 -9.74 -14.67
CA ALA A 866 19.18 -8.37 -14.67
C ALA A 866 19.84 -7.57 -13.52
N PRO A 867 20.15 -6.28 -13.71
CA PRO A 867 20.59 -5.43 -12.62
C PRO A 867 19.41 -5.00 -11.75
N ALA A 868 19.62 -4.94 -10.43
CA ALA A 868 18.71 -4.33 -9.46
C ALA A 868 19.50 -3.37 -8.57
N PHE A 869 19.21 -2.07 -8.59
CA PHE A 869 20.03 -1.06 -7.90
C PHE A 869 19.32 0.27 -7.67
N ILE A 870 19.90 1.10 -6.81
CA ILE A 870 19.52 2.50 -6.55
C ILE A 870 20.64 3.47 -6.95
N CYS A 871 20.28 4.64 -7.45
CA CYS A 871 21.20 5.77 -7.60
C CYS A 871 20.46 7.11 -7.44
N ALA A 872 21.21 8.22 -7.33
CA ALA A 872 20.64 9.54 -7.57
C ALA A 872 20.16 9.65 -9.03
N SER A 873 18.92 10.11 -9.25
CA SER A 873 18.28 10.04 -10.56
C SER A 873 18.98 10.94 -11.60
N PRO A 874 19.39 10.39 -12.76
CA PRO A 874 19.95 11.17 -13.86
C PRO A 874 18.88 11.86 -14.73
N LEU A 875 17.59 11.71 -14.40
CA LEU A 875 16.50 12.26 -15.20
C LEU A 875 16.37 13.79 -14.98
N PRO A 876 16.11 14.59 -16.05
CA PRO A 876 15.98 16.04 -15.92
C PRO A 876 14.92 16.45 -14.89
N GLY A 877 15.29 17.36 -13.98
CA GLY A 877 14.45 17.82 -12.87
C GLY A 877 14.36 16.87 -11.68
N ALA A 878 14.85 15.64 -11.77
CA ALA A 878 14.82 14.63 -10.70
C ALA A 878 16.11 14.59 -9.85
N THR A 879 16.98 15.60 -9.94
CA THR A 879 18.32 15.58 -9.32
C THR A 879 18.31 15.47 -7.79
N ASN A 880 17.16 15.70 -7.14
CA ASN A 880 16.95 15.49 -5.71
C ASN A 880 16.00 14.29 -5.42
N ARG A 881 16.03 13.25 -6.27
CA ARG A 881 15.26 12.00 -6.13
C ARG A 881 16.12 10.78 -6.46
N TYR A 882 15.72 9.63 -5.92
CA TYR A 882 16.28 8.35 -6.32
C TYR A 882 15.69 7.87 -7.65
N LEU A 883 16.49 7.10 -8.38
CA LEU A 883 16.04 6.15 -9.38
C LEU A 883 16.42 4.75 -8.90
N VAL A 884 15.46 3.83 -8.91
CA VAL A 884 15.66 2.40 -8.60
C VAL A 884 15.31 1.58 -9.84
N ILE A 885 16.10 0.56 -10.13
CA ILE A 885 15.84 -0.43 -11.19
C ILE A 885 15.44 -1.76 -10.55
N ASN A 886 14.32 -2.33 -11.01
CA ASN A 886 13.86 -3.71 -10.78
C ASN A 886 13.89 -4.20 -9.31
N SER A 887 13.59 -3.34 -8.34
CA SER A 887 13.62 -3.72 -6.93
C SER A 887 12.54 -3.03 -6.11
N GLY A 888 12.08 -3.72 -5.06
CA GLY A 888 11.25 -3.17 -3.98
C GLY A 888 12.08 -3.11 -2.69
N HIS A 889 11.45 -3.32 -1.54
CA HIS A 889 12.20 -3.78 -0.35
C HIS A 889 12.96 -5.07 -0.70
N THR A 890 14.15 -5.22 -0.12
CA THR A 890 15.07 -6.32 -0.40
C THR A 890 14.89 -7.49 0.58
N PHE A 891 14.10 -7.29 1.65
CA PHE A 891 13.57 -8.32 2.54
C PHE A 891 12.08 -8.57 2.23
N HIS A 892 11.62 -9.82 2.40
CA HIS A 892 10.37 -10.30 1.80
C HIS A 892 9.38 -10.87 2.83
N GLU A 893 8.25 -11.39 2.36
CA GLU A 893 7.15 -11.93 3.19
C GLU A 893 7.63 -12.90 4.29
N LYS A 894 8.71 -13.66 4.03
CA LYS A 894 9.36 -14.54 5.01
C LYS A 894 9.90 -13.80 6.23
N GLU A 895 10.60 -12.68 6.03
CA GLU A 895 11.15 -11.87 7.12
C GLU A 895 10.03 -11.05 7.79
N PHE A 896 9.14 -10.44 7.00
CA PHE A 896 7.98 -9.68 7.44
C PHE A 896 6.98 -10.50 8.28
N ALA A 897 6.76 -11.78 7.96
CA ALA A 897 5.87 -12.66 8.71
C ALA A 897 6.52 -13.26 9.96
N ALA A 898 7.84 -13.15 10.11
CA ALA A 898 8.59 -13.74 11.21
C ALA A 898 8.82 -12.73 12.36
N LEU A 899 9.84 -11.87 12.25
CA LEU A 899 10.38 -11.09 13.37
C LEU A 899 10.97 -9.76 12.89
N ASN A 900 10.57 -8.66 13.53
CA ASN A 900 10.91 -7.30 13.11
C ASN A 900 12.42 -6.97 13.06
N TYR A 901 13.27 -7.69 13.81
CA TYR A 901 14.72 -7.52 13.76
C TYR A 901 15.36 -8.05 12.46
N LEU A 902 14.67 -8.90 11.69
CA LEU A 902 15.12 -9.44 10.42
C LEU A 902 14.93 -8.48 9.21
N LEU A 903 14.32 -7.32 9.44
CA LEU A 903 13.98 -6.33 8.42
C LEU A 903 15.16 -5.39 8.14
N PHE A 904 16.22 -5.98 7.58
CA PHE A 904 17.47 -5.31 7.20
C PHE A 904 17.83 -5.59 5.73
N PRO A 905 18.64 -4.72 5.08
CA PRO A 905 18.95 -4.81 3.65
C PRO A 905 19.57 -6.15 3.25
N ARG A 906 19.12 -6.71 2.13
CA ARG A 906 19.64 -7.96 1.57
C ARG A 906 20.56 -7.78 0.37
N LEU A 907 20.51 -6.62 -0.29
CA LEU A 907 21.29 -6.31 -1.50
C LEU A 907 22.25 -5.11 -1.35
N GLY A 908 21.95 -4.11 -0.52
CA GLY A 908 22.75 -2.87 -0.43
C GLY A 908 22.29 -1.82 -1.43
N ASP A 909 23.20 -1.18 -2.16
CA ASP A 909 22.84 -0.24 -3.23
C ASP A 909 22.61 -0.94 -4.58
N TRP A 910 23.25 -2.09 -4.83
CA TRP A 910 23.19 -2.79 -6.12
C TRP A 910 23.32 -4.30 -5.99
N ALA A 911 22.74 -5.00 -6.95
CA ALA A 911 22.93 -6.42 -7.19
C ALA A 911 22.83 -6.78 -8.69
N VAL A 912 23.47 -7.89 -9.05
CA VAL A 912 23.22 -8.61 -10.31
C VAL A 912 22.38 -9.84 -9.97
N MET A 913 21.11 -9.82 -10.37
CA MET A 913 20.17 -10.90 -10.13
C MET A 913 20.23 -11.90 -11.28
N ARG A 914 20.39 -13.19 -10.98
CA ARG A 914 20.02 -14.27 -11.91
C ARG A 914 18.52 -14.45 -11.82
N VAL A 915 17.85 -14.44 -12.98
CA VAL A 915 16.39 -14.65 -13.06
C VAL A 915 16.10 -16.10 -13.43
N GLY A 916 15.18 -16.74 -12.69
CA GLY A 916 14.73 -18.10 -12.96
C GLY A 916 13.49 -18.14 -13.87
N ALA A 917 13.29 -19.28 -14.54
CA ALA A 917 12.04 -19.55 -15.25
C ALA A 917 10.87 -19.74 -14.27
N GLY A 918 9.63 -19.44 -14.70
CA GLY A 918 8.44 -19.57 -13.87
C GLY A 918 8.06 -18.32 -13.08
N ALA A 919 8.76 -17.19 -13.25
CA ALA A 919 8.39 -15.91 -12.62
C ALA A 919 7.02 -15.41 -13.10
N GLU A 920 6.68 -15.67 -14.37
CA GLU A 920 5.36 -15.48 -14.96
C GLU A 920 4.24 -16.21 -14.20
N ALA A 921 4.56 -17.34 -13.56
CA ALA A 921 3.61 -18.11 -12.76
C ALA A 921 3.56 -17.71 -11.27
N TRP A 922 4.49 -16.86 -10.79
CA TRP A 922 4.50 -16.44 -9.39
C TRP A 922 3.28 -15.58 -9.03
N GLN A 923 2.70 -15.89 -7.86
CA GLN A 923 1.52 -15.23 -7.29
C GLN A 923 1.79 -14.80 -5.83
N PRO A 924 1.15 -13.73 -5.35
CA PRO A 924 1.14 -13.34 -3.94
C PRO A 924 0.94 -14.51 -2.96
N GLY A 925 1.78 -14.58 -1.91
CA GLY A 925 1.75 -15.67 -0.93
C GLY A 925 2.53 -16.94 -1.32
N ALA A 926 3.13 -17.01 -2.53
CA ALA A 926 3.92 -18.17 -2.94
C ALA A 926 5.36 -18.10 -2.38
N ALA A 927 5.72 -19.08 -1.55
CA ALA A 927 6.93 -19.08 -0.71
C ALA A 927 8.28 -19.03 -1.45
N ASN A 928 8.33 -19.37 -2.75
CA ASN A 928 9.54 -19.34 -3.55
C ASN A 928 9.38 -18.31 -4.68
N PHE A 929 10.23 -17.29 -4.69
CA PHE A 929 10.36 -16.35 -5.81
C PHE A 929 11.61 -16.73 -6.63
N PRO A 930 11.54 -16.85 -7.98
CA PRO A 930 12.62 -17.43 -8.78
C PRO A 930 13.71 -16.40 -9.13
N GLU A 931 14.52 -16.03 -8.15
CA GLU A 931 15.71 -15.19 -8.33
C GLU A 931 16.87 -15.59 -7.41
N GLU A 932 18.09 -15.24 -7.80
CA GLU A 932 19.31 -15.42 -7.00
C GLU A 932 20.20 -14.17 -7.14
N PRO A 933 20.59 -13.48 -6.05
CA PRO A 933 21.58 -12.42 -6.13
C PRO A 933 22.98 -13.03 -6.34
N VAL A 934 23.51 -12.93 -7.55
CA VAL A 934 24.84 -13.50 -7.92
C VAL A 934 25.97 -12.71 -7.28
N ARG A 935 25.82 -11.39 -7.25
CA ARG A 935 26.66 -10.47 -6.49
C ARG A 935 25.82 -9.28 -6.05
N ALA A 936 26.14 -8.73 -4.89
CA ALA A 936 25.46 -7.58 -4.29
C ALA A 936 26.49 -6.71 -3.53
N GLY A 937 26.15 -5.45 -3.26
CA GLY A 937 27.07 -4.51 -2.64
C GLY A 937 26.62 -3.06 -2.63
N TYR A 938 27.57 -2.17 -2.32
CA TYR A 938 27.39 -0.73 -2.26
C TYR A 938 28.22 -0.02 -3.33
N PHE A 939 27.74 1.12 -3.79
CA PHE A 939 28.58 2.10 -4.48
C PHE A 939 29.42 2.87 -3.46
N ASP A 940 30.47 3.54 -3.91
CA ASP A 940 31.15 4.55 -3.12
C ASP A 940 30.33 5.86 -2.99
N ASP A 941 30.87 6.80 -2.24
CA ASP A 941 30.27 8.12 -2.03
C ASP A 941 30.22 9.01 -3.29
N ALA A 942 30.80 8.57 -4.42
CA ALA A 942 30.64 9.20 -5.73
C ALA A 942 29.58 8.49 -6.62
N TRP A 943 28.84 7.52 -6.09
CA TRP A 943 27.96 6.59 -6.82
C TRP A 943 28.68 5.70 -7.86
N GLN A 944 29.97 5.41 -7.64
CA GLN A 944 30.77 4.56 -8.52
C GLN A 944 31.02 3.17 -7.92
N LEU A 945 31.38 2.21 -8.78
CA LEU A 945 31.80 0.88 -8.36
C LEU A 945 33.25 0.93 -7.90
N ARG A 946 33.51 0.47 -6.67
CA ARG A 946 34.85 0.48 -6.08
C ARG A 946 35.85 -0.32 -6.90
N ALA A 947 36.89 0.36 -7.38
CA ALA A 947 38.02 -0.28 -8.03
C ALA A 947 38.72 -1.25 -7.05
N GLY A 948 38.87 -2.52 -7.43
CA GLY A 948 39.57 -3.51 -6.62
C GLY A 948 38.75 -4.17 -5.52
N SER A 949 37.41 -4.14 -5.58
CA SER A 949 36.53 -4.97 -4.75
C SER A 949 36.70 -6.46 -5.08
N ARG A 950 37.74 -7.07 -4.50
CA ARG A 950 37.95 -8.53 -4.49
C ARG A 950 36.81 -9.23 -3.73
N PRO A 951 36.51 -10.50 -4.06
CA PRO A 951 35.50 -11.30 -3.35
C PRO A 951 35.92 -11.59 -1.91
#